data_AF-A0AAC8TIJ9-F1
#
_entry.id   AF-A0AAC8TIJ9-F1
#
_cell.length_a   1.000
_cell.length_b   1.000
_cell.length_c   1.000
_cell.angle_alpha   90.00
_cell.angle_beta   90.00
_cell.angle_gamma   90.00
#
_symmetry.space_group_name_H-M   'P 1'
#
loop_
_entity.id
_entity.type
_entity.pdbx_description
1 polymer ?
#
loop_
_entity_poly.entity_id
_entity_poly.type
_entity_poly.pdbx_seq_one_letter_code
_entity_poly.pdbx_strand_id
1 'polypeptide(L)'
;MHDTVGLRSPMVAKKYLFTFMVVGGLTLAVGQGTLLRLYTGRPLDWGSWAVLLLGTPPLLLLASYLFWYRWAGERAAQRTQLLTRLAEGDLTNNAYSGVEDQREVRRLLFSLRRALSQVQRVTSNVRRTCQGVSEEVRVLLEAARRQGGAVERSQESVNSMGQSLQAAGKRVAQLESFAQETNSSLVEMTERLGQVAEALLSLDEFSHRTTQQVQAMSERLHHIASSGDELARFASEAEAFVQVVHTGIDAVRHRASETNQLAHAVTATAERGEVLVNDCVQGMYRVEETVRKAAELVDSLGVRSTQIGRIVDVIQEIADQTNLLALNAAIIAAQAGEQGRPFGVVADEIRSLAERTARSTREIATMVGGIRREVVTTVSLVKEGREQASTGVQLGDRAAEALMEIRTITQRTFSAVEATLAETKRLEAQGSTVVDASHRVARRVDDVTRAAMEQAGHGRELVHQTQQMAKLAQEASQKAEGQARTGRDLSGAVVRLSTAIEEIRAAHNVLTRGDMSIGEEVARVREDALQVIRIGDGLSRTVEQLAHEAASLDGEVFRFRLPAPHPGGTVRAGIHQTAFVRALGGLDPLFAVDNQLLEMSCCVFANLLRLDDGVLVPELAERWEADPSARRYRFYLRQGITFHDGMPLTARDVKRHFERLLDPAVKSPDRTLLEDVEGARAFASGQARDVTGIEVLDDQTLEIRLEEPKAFFLQLMALPRTAVGRVTASGQVVGTGPYRQVEFGQERIVLERNRTYWRQGQPLLDRLEFHLVDSREQAVLALQENKVDLVSHLFAMHVESLELDGQQVVTSTTPSTSFLGFNLREAPYNDVRVRKALRAGMDIQGLVDRFHKGARIARTVTPPELLDDEGVLTEPRLDIHLAERLLREAGIRVLPLTLYFAKGRDTTAEDAVLFRPLLEAGLLELKHVELRAEEFAERRREGRLPAFRVGWIADFPDPDNFLYFHLNSKAQTVYSMGYRNAEFDRLTAEARITVDPERRKQLYRLAEKIAHEECPVIPIFHHRVHAAASGLVQGLRLHQAPPQVRFDELWLDKQEQRPEPRS
;
A
#
# COMPACT_ATOMS: atom_id res chain seq x y z
N MET A 1 23.75 39.20 -16.16
CA MET A 1 24.48 38.03 -16.71
C MET A 1 24.55 38.19 -18.22
N HIS A 2 25.37 39.13 -18.67
CA HIS A 2 25.98 39.07 -19.97
C HIS A 2 27.24 38.20 -19.81
N ASP A 3 27.49 37.36 -20.79
CA ASP A 3 28.61 36.43 -20.93
C ASP A 3 28.46 35.06 -20.27
N THR A 4 28.83 34.04 -21.06
CA THR A 4 29.03 32.61 -20.76
C THR A 4 27.87 31.63 -21.00
N VAL A 5 27.56 31.37 -22.28
CA VAL A 5 27.29 29.98 -22.74
C VAL A 5 28.04 29.75 -24.06
N GLY A 6 28.91 28.75 -24.08
CA GLY A 6 29.91 28.51 -25.11
C GLY A 6 29.35 28.12 -26.48
N LEU A 7 29.61 28.96 -27.48
CA LEU A 7 29.50 28.66 -28.90
C LEU A 7 30.81 28.01 -29.42
N ARG A 8 31.03 26.73 -29.12
CA ARG A 8 31.79 25.84 -30.03
C ARG A 8 30.73 25.33 -31.03
N SER A 9 30.68 25.58 -32.34
CA SER A 9 31.71 25.88 -33.34
C SER A 9 31.08 26.52 -34.63
N PRO A 10 30.82 27.84 -34.70
CA PRO A 10 30.42 28.49 -35.96
C PRO A 10 31.53 28.45 -37.03
N MET A 11 32.78 28.20 -36.62
CA MET A 11 33.94 28.17 -37.52
C MET A 11 33.99 26.96 -38.43
N VAL A 12 33.43 25.81 -38.02
CA VAL A 12 33.47 24.58 -38.82
C VAL A 12 32.47 24.70 -39.98
N ALA A 13 31.24 25.14 -39.70
CA ALA A 13 30.22 25.39 -40.72
C ALA A 13 30.67 26.44 -41.75
N LYS A 14 31.34 27.53 -41.31
CA LYS A 14 31.88 28.56 -42.21
C LYS A 14 32.95 28.04 -43.17
N LYS A 15 33.84 27.14 -42.71
CA LYS A 15 34.88 26.54 -43.56
C LYS A 15 34.28 25.60 -44.61
N TYR A 16 33.34 24.73 -44.23
CA TYR A 16 32.66 23.84 -45.18
C TYR A 16 31.82 24.61 -46.19
N LEU A 17 31.08 25.64 -45.77
CA LEU A 17 30.30 26.47 -46.67
C LEU A 17 31.20 27.21 -47.66
N PHE A 18 32.34 27.74 -47.21
CA PHE A 18 33.30 28.40 -48.10
C PHE A 18 33.91 27.43 -49.12
N THR A 19 34.37 26.24 -48.69
CA THR A 19 34.93 25.23 -49.60
C THR A 19 33.88 24.72 -50.59
N PHE A 20 32.65 24.46 -50.15
CA PHE A 20 31.56 24.00 -51.01
C PHE A 20 31.17 25.06 -52.05
N MET A 21 31.15 26.35 -51.67
CA MET A 21 30.79 27.45 -52.56
C MET A 21 31.90 27.78 -53.58
N VAL A 22 33.17 27.67 -53.17
CA VAL A 22 34.30 27.88 -54.10
C VAL A 22 34.37 26.74 -55.11
N VAL A 23 34.27 25.48 -54.66
CA VAL A 23 34.27 24.31 -55.55
C VAL A 23 33.03 24.30 -56.44
N GLY A 24 31.85 24.55 -55.86
CA GLY A 24 30.58 24.65 -56.57
C GLY A 24 30.55 25.78 -57.58
N GLY A 25 31.12 26.94 -57.24
CA GLY A 25 31.26 28.06 -58.16
C GLY A 25 32.19 27.77 -59.32
N LEU A 26 33.33 27.11 -59.07
CA LEU A 26 34.21 26.65 -60.13
C LEU A 26 33.54 25.61 -61.05
N THR A 27 32.76 24.68 -60.49
CA THR A 27 32.01 23.69 -61.30
C THR A 27 30.94 24.37 -62.15
N LEU A 28 30.22 25.34 -61.58
CA LEU A 28 29.23 26.12 -62.31
C LEU A 28 29.88 26.93 -63.44
N ALA A 29 31.06 27.51 -63.20
CA ALA A 29 31.85 28.23 -64.20
C ALA A 29 32.22 27.35 -65.38
N VAL A 30 32.70 26.13 -65.09
CA VAL A 30 33.06 25.13 -66.10
C VAL A 30 31.83 24.73 -66.90
N GLY A 31 30.70 24.46 -66.24
CA GLY A 31 29.42 24.14 -66.88
C GLY A 31 28.89 25.26 -67.78
N GLN A 32 28.92 26.52 -67.30
CA GLN A 32 28.53 27.69 -68.08
C GLN A 32 29.43 27.89 -69.30
N GLY A 33 30.75 27.75 -69.13
CA GLY A 33 31.69 27.83 -70.25
C GLY A 33 31.50 26.71 -71.28
N THR A 34 31.19 25.48 -70.84
CA THR A 34 30.85 24.39 -71.79
C THR A 34 29.55 24.65 -72.53
N LEU A 35 28.51 25.14 -71.85
CA LEU A 35 27.24 25.53 -72.47
C LEU A 35 27.41 26.68 -73.47
N LEU A 36 28.16 27.72 -73.13
CA LEU A 36 28.47 28.84 -74.03
C LEU A 36 29.25 28.37 -75.26
N ARG A 37 30.19 27.43 -75.09
CA ARG A 37 30.90 26.81 -76.22
C ARG A 37 29.98 26.00 -77.12
N LEU A 38 29.07 25.22 -76.54
CA LEU A 38 28.08 24.44 -77.28
C LEU A 38 27.10 25.34 -78.04
N TYR A 39 26.68 26.45 -77.44
CA TYR A 39 25.69 27.37 -78.04
C TYR A 39 26.27 28.24 -79.16
N THR A 40 27.52 28.67 -79.03
CA THR A 40 28.17 29.60 -79.99
C THR A 40 28.98 28.89 -81.07
N GLY A 41 29.27 27.59 -80.90
CA GLY A 41 30.05 26.79 -81.84
C GLY A 41 31.54 27.17 -81.94
N ARG A 42 32.04 28.08 -81.09
CA ARG A 42 33.43 28.55 -81.09
C ARG A 42 34.09 28.29 -79.73
N PRO A 43 35.40 27.95 -79.67
CA PRO A 43 36.10 27.82 -78.40
C PRO A 43 36.18 29.19 -77.70
N LEU A 44 35.80 29.23 -76.41
CA LEU A 44 35.95 30.44 -75.58
C LEU A 44 37.43 30.81 -75.46
N ASP A 45 37.73 32.09 -75.63
CA ASP A 45 39.07 32.64 -75.43
C ASP A 45 39.45 32.65 -73.94
N TRP A 46 40.75 32.83 -73.65
CA TRP A 46 41.25 32.80 -72.29
C TRP A 46 40.65 33.92 -71.41
N GLY A 47 40.37 35.09 -72.01
CA GLY A 47 39.71 36.20 -71.32
C GLY A 47 38.33 35.82 -70.79
N SER A 48 37.52 35.14 -71.61
CA SER A 48 36.18 34.69 -71.20
C SER A 48 36.21 33.58 -70.15
N TRP A 49 37.16 32.64 -70.25
CA TRP A 49 37.37 31.61 -69.21
C TRP A 49 37.83 32.22 -67.90
N ALA A 50 38.74 33.19 -67.93
CA ALA A 50 39.19 33.91 -66.74
C ALA A 50 38.02 34.64 -66.07
N VAL A 51 37.15 35.29 -66.85
CA VAL A 51 35.93 35.95 -66.33
C VAL A 51 34.98 34.95 -65.68
N LEU A 52 34.74 33.79 -66.29
CA LEU A 52 33.88 32.76 -65.70
C LEU A 52 34.48 32.15 -64.44
N LEU A 53 35.73 31.69 -64.47
CA LEU A 53 36.38 30.98 -63.35
C LEU A 53 36.73 31.89 -62.17
N LEU A 54 37.07 33.16 -62.43
CA LEU A 54 37.35 34.14 -61.36
C LEU A 54 36.09 34.89 -60.91
N GLY A 55 35.08 35.06 -61.77
CA GLY A 55 33.89 35.85 -61.48
C GLY A 55 32.75 35.06 -60.82
N THR A 56 32.56 33.79 -61.17
CA THR A 56 31.45 32.99 -60.63
C THR A 56 31.60 32.57 -59.17
N PRO A 57 32.78 32.19 -58.64
CA PRO A 57 32.91 31.85 -57.22
C PRO A 57 32.64 33.04 -56.27
N PRO A 58 33.14 34.27 -56.52
CA PRO A 58 32.79 35.45 -55.73
C PRO A 58 31.29 35.80 -55.77
N LEU A 59 30.63 35.64 -56.92
CA LEU A 59 29.19 35.89 -57.04
C LEU A 59 28.36 34.88 -56.25
N LEU A 60 28.72 33.60 -56.27
CA LEU A 60 28.08 32.58 -55.44
C LEU A 60 28.35 32.79 -53.95
N LEU A 61 29.57 33.18 -53.58
CA LEU A 61 29.90 33.55 -52.20
C LEU A 61 29.09 34.77 -51.74
N LEU A 62 28.93 35.80 -52.59
CA LEU A 62 28.14 36.99 -52.27
C LEU A 62 26.65 36.67 -52.17
N ALA A 63 26.08 35.94 -53.12
CA ALA A 63 24.68 35.53 -53.07
C ALA A 63 24.38 34.68 -51.83
N SER A 64 25.31 33.78 -51.46
CA SER A 64 25.19 32.94 -50.28
C SER A 64 25.42 33.70 -48.98
N TYR A 65 26.32 34.69 -48.97
CA TYR A 65 26.51 35.61 -47.85
C TYR A 65 25.26 36.48 -47.65
N LEU A 66 24.67 37.00 -48.72
CA LEU A 66 23.41 37.76 -48.67
C LEU A 66 22.25 36.88 -48.23
N PHE A 67 22.18 35.64 -48.72
CA PHE A 67 21.21 34.66 -48.25
C PHE A 67 21.40 34.36 -46.76
N TRP A 68 22.64 34.10 -46.31
CA TRP A 68 22.94 33.84 -44.90
C TRP A 68 22.69 35.06 -44.02
N TYR A 69 23.05 36.26 -44.48
CA TYR A 69 22.84 37.52 -43.77
C TYR A 69 21.35 37.83 -43.63
N ARG A 70 20.58 37.62 -44.70
CA ARG A 70 19.12 37.77 -44.67
C ARG A 70 18.47 36.70 -43.79
N TRP A 71 18.89 35.44 -43.92
CA TRP A 71 18.42 34.32 -43.12
C TRP A 71 18.75 34.49 -41.62
N ALA A 72 19.96 34.94 -41.28
CA ALA A 72 20.37 35.23 -39.91
C ALA A 72 19.69 36.49 -39.36
N GLY A 73 19.51 37.52 -40.18
CA GLY A 73 18.81 38.76 -39.83
C GLY A 73 17.33 38.56 -39.54
N GLU A 74 16.62 37.80 -40.40
CA GLU A 74 15.21 37.43 -40.19
C GLU A 74 15.05 36.62 -38.88
N ARG A 75 15.98 35.71 -38.58
CA ARG A 75 16.00 34.95 -37.32
C ARG A 75 16.29 35.80 -36.08
N ALA A 76 17.24 36.72 -36.16
CA ALA A 76 17.55 37.63 -35.06
C ALA A 76 16.38 38.59 -34.77
N ALA A 77 15.70 39.07 -35.81
CA ALA A 77 14.50 39.90 -35.68
C ALA A 77 13.34 39.15 -35.00
N GLN A 78 13.07 37.91 -35.41
CA GLN A 78 12.04 37.07 -34.79
C GLN A 78 12.32 36.80 -33.31
N ARG A 79 13.57 36.50 -32.93
CA ARG A 79 13.97 36.28 -31.53
C ARG A 79 13.84 37.55 -30.69
N THR A 80 14.22 38.69 -31.26
CA THR A 80 14.11 40.00 -30.58
C THR A 80 12.65 40.35 -30.35
N GLN A 81 11.79 40.20 -31.37
CA GLN A 81 10.35 40.48 -31.26
C GLN A 81 9.66 39.57 -30.21
N LEU A 82 10.05 38.30 -30.13
CA LEU A 82 9.57 37.38 -29.10
C LEU A 82 9.98 37.82 -27.69
N LEU A 83 11.26 38.15 -27.49
CA LEU A 83 11.78 38.61 -26.20
C LEU A 83 11.20 39.96 -25.79
N THR A 84 10.96 40.88 -26.72
CA THR A 84 10.29 42.16 -26.45
C THR A 84 8.85 41.94 -25.98
N ARG A 85 8.08 41.08 -26.63
CA ARG A 85 6.70 40.75 -26.19
C ARG A 85 6.67 40.07 -24.81
N LEU A 86 7.61 39.15 -24.55
CA LEU A 86 7.78 38.55 -23.23
C LEU A 86 8.11 39.60 -22.15
N ALA A 87 8.96 40.57 -22.48
CA ALA A 87 9.30 41.68 -21.59
C ALA A 87 8.12 42.65 -21.37
N GLU A 88 7.23 42.78 -22.35
CA GLU A 88 5.97 43.54 -22.25
C GLU A 88 4.87 42.79 -21.49
N GLY A 89 5.14 41.56 -21.02
CA GLY A 89 4.18 40.73 -20.28
C GLY A 89 3.21 39.95 -21.16
N ASP A 90 3.33 39.99 -22.49
CA ASP A 90 2.47 39.21 -23.37
C ASP A 90 2.98 37.76 -23.47
N LEU A 91 2.30 36.88 -22.73
CA LEU A 91 2.59 35.45 -22.71
C LEU A 91 1.66 34.66 -23.61
N THR A 92 0.86 35.28 -24.48
CA THR A 92 -0.12 34.56 -25.31
C THR A 92 0.49 33.78 -26.48
N ASN A 93 1.69 34.16 -26.93
CA ASN A 93 2.27 33.65 -28.17
C ASN A 93 3.05 32.33 -27.99
N ASN A 94 2.78 31.31 -28.82
CA ASN A 94 3.54 30.05 -28.84
C ASN A 94 4.69 30.15 -29.86
N ALA A 95 5.94 30.07 -29.39
CA ALA A 95 7.14 30.16 -30.22
C ALA A 95 7.35 28.88 -31.07
N TYR A 96 6.59 28.71 -32.17
CA TYR A 96 6.62 27.50 -33.01
C TYR A 96 7.31 27.63 -34.37
N SER A 97 8.09 28.69 -34.62
CA SER A 97 8.82 28.81 -35.90
C SER A 97 10.19 28.08 -35.86
N GLY A 98 10.17 26.76 -36.06
CA GLY A 98 11.14 26.01 -36.89
C GLY A 98 12.65 26.06 -36.62
N VAL A 99 13.14 26.33 -35.40
CA VAL A 99 14.59 26.30 -35.10
C VAL A 99 14.88 25.69 -33.73
N GLU A 100 15.83 24.74 -33.67
CA GLU A 100 16.40 24.12 -32.47
C GLU A 100 16.82 25.11 -31.35
N ASP A 101 17.05 26.38 -31.69
CA ASP A 101 17.62 27.41 -30.79
C ASP A 101 16.58 28.15 -29.92
N GLN A 102 15.31 27.73 -29.90
CA GLN A 102 14.24 28.35 -29.09
C GLN A 102 13.61 27.45 -28.01
N ARG A 103 14.13 26.23 -27.82
CA ARG A 103 13.62 25.28 -26.80
C ARG A 103 13.61 25.87 -25.39
N GLU A 104 14.69 26.54 -24.99
CA GLU A 104 14.82 27.10 -23.64
C GLU A 104 13.87 28.28 -23.39
N VAL A 105 13.65 29.12 -24.41
CA VAL A 105 12.70 30.25 -24.30
C VAL A 105 11.27 29.73 -24.15
N ARG A 106 10.94 28.64 -24.84
CA ARG A 106 9.62 28.00 -24.75
C ARG A 106 9.40 27.33 -23.39
N ARG A 107 10.41 26.64 -22.84
CA ARG A 107 10.37 26.11 -21.46
C ARG A 107 10.16 27.22 -20.44
N LEU A 108 10.87 28.35 -20.59
CA LEU A 108 10.71 29.51 -19.74
C LEU A 108 9.30 30.09 -19.83
N LEU A 109 8.75 30.27 -21.04
CA LEU A 109 7.39 30.76 -21.26
C LEU A 109 6.34 29.90 -20.53
N PHE A 110 6.35 28.58 -20.71
CA PHE A 110 5.40 27.69 -20.04
C PHE A 110 5.58 27.68 -18.52
N SER A 111 6.83 27.74 -18.04
CA SER A 111 7.13 27.86 -16.61
C SER A 111 6.57 29.16 -16.03
N LEU A 112 6.73 30.29 -16.74
CA LEU A 112 6.23 31.59 -16.33
C LEU A 112 4.69 31.65 -16.33
N ARG A 113 4.04 31.14 -17.39
CA ARG A 113 2.56 31.00 -17.44
C ARG A 113 2.06 30.21 -16.23
N ARG A 114 2.73 29.12 -15.87
CA ARG A 114 2.38 28.27 -14.73
C ARG A 114 2.54 29.02 -13.40
N ALA A 115 3.69 29.66 -13.19
CA ALA A 115 3.95 30.44 -11.99
C ALA A 115 2.90 31.54 -11.79
N LEU A 116 2.56 32.28 -12.85
CA LEU A 116 1.53 33.33 -12.80
C LEU A 116 0.14 32.75 -12.52
N SER A 117 -0.23 31.64 -13.17
CA SER A 117 -1.51 30.96 -12.88
C SER A 117 -1.60 30.46 -11.43
N GLN A 118 -0.47 30.04 -10.85
CA GLN A 118 -0.40 29.63 -9.45
C GLN A 118 -0.56 30.83 -8.52
N VAL A 119 0.08 31.96 -8.82
CA VAL A 119 -0.11 33.21 -8.07
C VAL A 119 -1.57 33.64 -8.12
N GLN A 120 -2.22 33.67 -9.30
CA GLN A 120 -3.64 34.01 -9.42
C GLN A 120 -4.54 33.14 -8.52
N ARG A 121 -4.29 31.83 -8.47
CA ARG A 121 -5.04 30.93 -7.59
C ARG A 121 -4.81 31.23 -6.12
N VAL A 122 -3.56 31.35 -5.68
CA VAL A 122 -3.24 31.67 -4.28
C VAL A 122 -3.90 32.99 -3.87
N THR A 123 -3.79 34.01 -4.71
CA THR A 123 -4.43 35.31 -4.52
C THR A 123 -5.96 35.18 -4.40
N SER A 124 -6.59 34.34 -5.24
CA SER A 124 -8.04 34.09 -5.16
C SER A 124 -8.45 33.37 -3.87
N ASN A 125 -7.63 32.44 -3.37
CA ASN A 125 -7.86 31.74 -2.11
C ASN A 125 -7.71 32.70 -0.92
N VAL A 126 -6.64 33.52 -0.91
CA VAL A 126 -6.44 34.56 0.11
C VAL A 126 -7.65 35.50 0.14
N ARG A 127 -8.16 35.93 -1.02
CA ARG A 127 -9.36 36.78 -1.10
C ARG A 127 -10.58 36.10 -0.48
N ARG A 128 -10.82 34.82 -0.77
CA ARG A 128 -11.94 34.06 -0.19
C ARG A 128 -11.82 33.91 1.32
N THR A 129 -10.60 33.65 1.81
CA THR A 129 -10.33 33.57 3.26
C THR A 129 -10.55 34.93 3.94
N CYS A 130 -10.07 36.03 3.36
CA CYS A 130 -10.30 37.38 3.87
C CYS A 130 -11.80 37.71 3.98
N GLN A 131 -12.63 37.25 3.03
CA GLN A 131 -14.09 37.43 3.12
C GLN A 131 -14.70 36.69 4.31
N GLY A 132 -14.27 35.46 4.58
CA GLY A 132 -14.73 34.68 5.74
C GLY A 132 -14.35 35.34 7.07
N VAL A 133 -13.08 35.76 7.22
CA VAL A 133 -12.59 36.42 8.43
C VAL A 133 -13.28 37.78 8.65
N SER A 134 -13.58 38.52 7.58
CA SER A 134 -14.27 39.81 7.67
C SER A 134 -15.68 39.67 8.27
N GLU A 135 -16.40 38.60 7.95
CA GLU A 135 -17.73 38.33 8.50
C GLU A 135 -17.69 37.97 10.00
N GLU A 136 -16.69 37.20 10.43
CA GLU A 136 -16.50 36.91 11.87
C GLU A 136 -16.14 38.18 12.67
N VAL A 137 -15.29 39.04 12.11
CA VAL A 137 -14.93 40.34 12.71
C VAL A 137 -16.15 41.25 12.83
N ARG A 138 -17.07 41.22 11.85
CA ARG A 138 -18.32 42.00 11.89
C ARG A 138 -19.19 41.60 13.09
N VAL A 139 -19.35 40.30 13.33
CA VAL A 139 -20.13 39.78 14.47
C VAL A 139 -19.48 40.18 15.81
N LEU A 140 -18.15 40.13 15.91
CA LEU A 140 -17.40 40.55 17.10
C LEU A 140 -17.57 42.05 17.40
N LEU A 141 -17.50 42.90 16.37
CA LEU A 141 -17.69 44.35 16.50
C LEU A 141 -19.12 44.71 16.91
N GLU A 142 -20.14 43.99 16.42
CA GLU A 142 -21.54 44.17 16.84
C GLU A 142 -21.77 43.79 18.30
N ALA A 143 -21.05 42.77 18.82
CA ALA A 143 -21.08 42.44 20.25
C ALA A 143 -20.43 43.55 21.10
N ALA A 144 -19.27 44.07 20.67
CA ALA A 144 -18.57 45.16 21.38
C ALA A 144 -19.37 46.48 21.39
N ARG A 145 -20.08 46.81 20.29
CA ARG A 145 -20.98 47.98 20.23
C ARG A 145 -22.17 47.86 21.19
N ARG A 146 -22.75 46.67 21.33
CA ARG A 146 -23.82 46.41 22.31
C ARG A 146 -23.32 46.61 23.74
N GLN A 147 -22.08 46.22 24.03
CA GLN A 147 -21.44 46.47 25.32
C GLN A 147 -21.23 47.98 25.57
N GLY A 148 -20.82 48.76 24.55
CA GLY A 148 -20.69 50.22 24.64
C GLY A 148 -21.99 50.95 25.03
N GLY A 149 -23.14 50.57 24.45
CA GLY A 149 -24.44 51.16 24.80
C GLY A 149 -24.97 50.80 26.21
N ALA A 150 -24.46 49.73 26.82
CA ALA A 150 -24.71 49.43 28.23
C ALA A 150 -23.87 50.33 29.16
N VAL A 151 -22.67 50.71 28.74
CA VAL A 151 -21.72 51.55 29.49
C VAL A 151 -22.17 53.03 29.54
N GLU A 152 -22.78 53.58 28.49
CA GLU A 152 -23.31 54.96 28.49
C GLU A 152 -24.42 55.18 29.53
N ARG A 153 -25.32 54.20 29.69
CA ARG A 153 -26.38 54.24 30.71
C ARG A 153 -25.82 54.21 32.13
N SER A 154 -24.69 53.53 32.34
CA SER A 154 -23.97 53.53 33.62
C SER A 154 -23.29 54.89 33.90
N GLN A 155 -22.86 55.63 32.87
CA GLN A 155 -22.21 56.94 33.01
C GLN A 155 -23.16 58.05 33.46
N GLU A 156 -24.41 58.09 32.96
CA GLU A 156 -25.43 59.04 33.43
C GLU A 156 -25.75 58.84 34.92
N SER A 157 -25.76 57.58 35.37
CA SER A 157 -26.00 57.22 36.77
C SER A 157 -24.84 57.62 37.69
N VAL A 158 -23.59 57.58 37.20
CA VAL A 158 -22.36 58.01 37.91
C VAL A 158 -22.34 59.54 38.08
N ASN A 159 -22.69 60.32 37.05
CA ASN A 159 -22.72 61.80 37.14
C ASN A 159 -23.70 62.33 38.20
N SER A 160 -24.84 61.66 38.41
CA SER A 160 -25.81 62.00 39.45
C SER A 160 -25.31 61.65 40.87
N MET A 161 -24.47 60.62 40.99
CA MET A 161 -23.84 60.17 42.24
C MET A 161 -22.75 61.15 42.71
N GLY A 162 -21.96 61.73 41.80
CA GLY A 162 -20.94 62.75 42.11
C GLY A 162 -21.49 64.03 42.76
N GLN A 163 -22.66 64.54 42.32
CA GLN A 163 -23.30 65.72 42.93
C GLN A 163 -23.77 65.45 44.38
N SER A 164 -24.17 64.22 44.68
CA SER A 164 -24.64 63.81 46.01
C SER A 164 -23.49 63.58 47.00
N LEU A 165 -22.32 63.16 46.49
CA LEU A 165 -21.13 62.94 47.31
C LEU A 165 -20.59 64.25 47.89
N GLN A 166 -20.46 65.33 47.11
CA GLN A 166 -19.85 66.61 47.52
C GLN A 166 -20.47 67.24 48.79
N ALA A 167 -21.75 66.97 49.06
CA ALA A 167 -22.46 67.42 50.26
C ALA A 167 -22.12 66.61 51.53
N ALA A 168 -21.66 65.35 51.41
CA ALA A 168 -21.37 64.45 52.52
C ALA A 168 -20.00 64.71 53.21
N GLY A 169 -18.98 65.17 52.47
CA GLY A 169 -17.61 65.33 52.98
C GLY A 169 -17.40 66.33 54.12
N LYS A 170 -18.20 67.40 54.18
CA LYS A 170 -18.08 68.42 55.24
C LYS A 170 -18.41 67.91 56.66
N ARG A 171 -19.15 66.80 56.80
CA ARG A 171 -19.63 66.27 58.10
C ARG A 171 -18.73 65.21 58.73
N VAL A 172 -17.70 64.80 58.01
CA VAL A 172 -16.89 63.61 58.33
C VAL A 172 -15.65 63.95 59.13
N ALA A 173 -15.03 65.09 58.85
CA ALA A 173 -13.74 65.48 59.44
C ALA A 173 -13.75 65.65 60.98
N GLN A 174 -14.91 65.79 61.62
CA GLN A 174 -15.04 65.99 63.09
C GLN A 174 -15.06 64.70 63.91
N LEU A 175 -15.23 63.55 63.26
CA LEU A 175 -15.67 62.31 63.89
C LEU A 175 -14.46 61.32 64.02
N GLU A 176 -13.36 61.58 63.29
CA GLU A 176 -12.22 60.69 63.03
C GLU A 176 -11.19 60.66 64.16
N SER A 177 -10.95 61.81 64.78
CA SER A 177 -9.96 61.96 65.85
C SER A 177 -10.25 61.11 67.10
N PHE A 178 -11.50 60.73 67.33
CA PHE A 178 -11.93 60.06 68.57
C PHE A 178 -11.77 58.54 68.50
N ALA A 179 -11.84 57.97 67.31
CA ALA A 179 -12.00 56.53 67.17
C ALA A 179 -10.68 55.79 66.78
N GLN A 180 -9.63 56.55 66.46
CA GLN A 180 -8.31 56.03 66.09
C GLN A 180 -7.53 55.40 67.26
N GLU A 181 -7.66 55.95 68.47
CA GLU A 181 -7.00 55.44 69.68
C GLU A 181 -7.61 54.11 70.15
N THR A 182 -8.93 53.96 70.01
CA THR A 182 -9.64 52.75 70.47
C THR A 182 -9.54 51.62 69.44
N ASN A 183 -9.38 51.94 68.15
CA ASN A 183 -9.23 50.96 67.07
C ASN A 183 -7.93 50.13 67.19
N SER A 184 -6.80 50.77 67.49
CA SER A 184 -5.48 50.11 67.47
C SER A 184 -5.38 48.89 68.40
N SER A 185 -5.99 48.95 69.59
CA SER A 185 -5.98 47.81 70.55
C SER A 185 -6.90 46.66 70.13
N LEU A 186 -7.96 46.96 69.38
CA LEU A 186 -8.96 45.98 68.96
C LEU A 186 -8.57 45.28 67.64
N VAL A 187 -7.77 45.94 66.80
CA VAL A 187 -7.17 45.34 65.59
C VAL A 187 -6.22 44.21 65.96
N GLU A 188 -5.30 44.42 66.92
CA GLU A 188 -4.32 43.37 67.28
C GLU A 188 -5.01 42.09 67.80
N MET A 189 -6.07 42.24 68.60
CA MET A 189 -6.84 41.11 69.11
C MET A 189 -7.65 40.41 68.01
N THR A 190 -8.27 41.17 67.11
CA THR A 190 -9.06 40.64 66.00
C THR A 190 -8.19 39.91 64.99
N GLU A 191 -6.99 40.41 64.73
CA GLU A 191 -6.03 39.81 63.80
C GLU A 191 -5.54 38.45 64.29
N ARG A 192 -5.17 38.33 65.57
CA ARG A 192 -4.81 37.01 66.15
C ARG A 192 -5.98 36.04 66.15
N LEU A 193 -7.20 36.51 66.41
CA LEU A 193 -8.41 35.66 66.32
C LEU A 193 -8.77 35.31 64.88
N GLY A 194 -8.45 36.17 63.91
CA GLY A 194 -8.58 35.91 62.48
C GLY A 194 -7.62 34.81 62.02
N GLN A 195 -6.36 34.85 62.46
CA GLN A 195 -5.39 33.78 62.21
C GLN A 195 -5.86 32.44 62.80
N VAL A 196 -6.47 32.45 63.98
CA VAL A 196 -7.07 31.25 64.58
C VAL A 196 -8.29 30.76 63.79
N ALA A 197 -9.17 31.65 63.34
CA ALA A 197 -10.33 31.29 62.52
C ALA A 197 -9.91 30.74 61.13
N GLU A 198 -8.89 31.33 60.50
CA GLU A 198 -8.35 30.86 59.22
C GLU A 198 -7.64 29.50 59.35
N ALA A 199 -6.91 29.29 60.44
CA ALA A 199 -6.35 27.98 60.76
C ALA A 199 -7.46 26.93 61.01
N LEU A 200 -8.58 27.31 61.63
CA LEU A 200 -9.74 26.42 61.87
C LEU A 200 -10.54 26.14 60.60
N LEU A 201 -10.66 27.09 59.67
CA LEU A 201 -11.24 26.87 58.34
C LEU A 201 -10.36 25.95 57.50
N SER A 202 -9.03 26.14 57.57
CA SER A 202 -8.08 25.23 56.95
C SER A 202 -8.17 23.82 57.54
N LEU A 203 -8.43 23.71 58.85
CA LEU A 203 -8.65 22.43 59.54
C LEU A 203 -9.98 21.77 59.17
N ASP A 204 -11.04 22.56 58.94
CA ASP A 204 -12.34 22.08 58.46
C ASP A 204 -12.25 21.60 57.00
N GLU A 205 -11.60 22.37 56.12
CA GLU A 205 -11.32 21.96 54.74
C GLU A 205 -10.43 20.72 54.71
N PHE A 206 -9.39 20.67 55.55
CA PHE A 206 -8.56 19.48 55.71
C PHE A 206 -9.39 18.28 56.17
N SER A 207 -10.28 18.44 57.15
CA SER A 207 -11.16 17.37 57.64
C SER A 207 -12.15 16.91 56.57
N HIS A 208 -12.67 17.82 55.76
CA HIS A 208 -13.54 17.49 54.62
C HIS A 208 -12.79 16.74 53.53
N ARG A 209 -11.58 17.19 53.18
CA ARG A 209 -10.69 16.51 52.23
C ARG A 209 -10.27 15.13 52.74
N THR A 210 -9.96 14.98 54.03
CA THR A 210 -9.64 13.68 54.63
C THR A 210 -10.86 12.75 54.57
N THR A 211 -12.06 13.26 54.84
CA THR A 211 -13.31 12.48 54.73
C THR A 211 -13.54 11.99 53.29
N GLN A 212 -13.37 12.86 52.29
CA GLN A 212 -13.46 12.50 50.88
C GLN A 212 -12.39 11.47 50.46
N GLN A 213 -11.15 11.63 50.95
CA GLN A 213 -10.06 10.67 50.69
C GLN A 213 -10.34 9.29 51.32
N VAL A 214 -10.93 9.25 52.52
CA VAL A 214 -11.31 7.99 53.17
C VAL A 214 -12.52 7.34 52.49
N GLN A 215 -13.47 8.12 51.97
CA GLN A 215 -14.56 7.59 51.14
C GLN A 215 -14.03 6.95 49.84
N ALA A 216 -13.14 7.65 49.13
CA ALA A 216 -12.47 7.10 47.95
C ALA A 216 -11.62 5.86 48.29
N MET A 217 -10.99 5.83 49.48
CA MET A 217 -10.30 4.64 49.97
C MET A 217 -11.27 3.48 50.23
N SER A 218 -12.45 3.74 50.79
CA SER A 218 -13.49 2.73 51.02
C SER A 218 -14.02 2.13 49.73
N GLU A 219 -14.21 2.93 48.68
CA GLU A 219 -14.57 2.45 47.34
C GLU A 219 -13.49 1.55 46.74
N ARG A 220 -12.22 1.95 46.89
CA ARG A 220 -11.07 1.13 46.44
C ARG A 220 -10.93 -0.17 47.23
N LEU A 221 -11.16 -0.16 48.54
CA LEU A 221 -11.16 -1.35 49.38
C LEU A 221 -12.31 -2.29 49.04
N HIS A 222 -13.47 -1.75 48.65
CA HIS A 222 -14.57 -2.55 48.11
C HIS A 222 -14.19 -3.24 46.80
N HIS A 223 -13.52 -2.51 45.89
CA HIS A 223 -12.95 -3.11 44.68
C HIS A 223 -11.89 -4.19 44.97
N ILE A 224 -11.03 -3.99 45.97
CA ILE A 224 -10.03 -5.00 46.38
C ILE A 224 -10.73 -6.27 46.90
N ALA A 225 -11.80 -6.14 47.68
CA ALA A 225 -12.57 -7.28 48.16
C ALA A 225 -13.25 -8.03 47.01
N SER A 226 -13.88 -7.33 46.06
CA SER A 226 -14.51 -7.97 44.88
C SER A 226 -13.48 -8.65 43.97
N SER A 227 -12.31 -8.04 43.76
CA SER A 227 -11.22 -8.67 42.99
C SER A 227 -10.62 -9.87 43.73
N GLY A 228 -10.67 -9.89 45.07
CA GLY A 228 -10.33 -11.05 45.88
C GLY A 228 -11.25 -12.24 45.57
N ASP A 229 -12.57 -12.03 45.57
CA ASP A 229 -13.55 -13.08 45.24
C ASP A 229 -13.34 -13.65 43.83
N GLU A 230 -13.03 -12.80 42.84
CA GLU A 230 -12.69 -13.23 41.47
C GLU A 230 -11.43 -14.09 41.42
N LEU A 231 -10.37 -13.71 42.14
CA LEU A 231 -9.12 -14.48 42.22
C LEU A 231 -9.30 -15.82 42.94
N ALA A 232 -10.14 -15.87 43.97
CA ALA A 232 -10.49 -17.12 44.66
C ALA A 232 -11.22 -18.08 43.72
N ARG A 233 -12.17 -17.57 42.93
CA ARG A 233 -12.86 -18.37 41.90
C ARG A 233 -11.89 -18.89 40.84
N PHE A 234 -10.98 -18.05 40.37
CA PHE A 234 -9.95 -18.45 39.40
C PHE A 234 -9.04 -19.57 39.94
N ALA A 235 -8.62 -19.49 41.22
CA ALA A 235 -7.84 -20.54 41.85
C ALA A 235 -8.61 -21.88 41.92
N SER A 236 -9.91 -21.84 42.23
CA SER A 236 -10.76 -23.04 42.22
C SER A 236 -10.98 -23.61 40.82
N GLU A 237 -11.13 -22.77 39.80
CA GLU A 237 -11.24 -23.19 38.40
C GLU A 237 -9.93 -23.83 37.88
N ALA A 238 -8.77 -23.30 38.29
CA ALA A 238 -7.47 -23.87 37.96
C ALA A 238 -7.27 -25.28 38.55
N GLU A 239 -7.71 -25.49 39.80
CA GLU A 239 -7.71 -26.82 40.43
C GLU A 239 -8.62 -27.82 39.67
N ALA A 240 -9.84 -27.39 39.32
CA ALA A 240 -10.76 -28.21 38.54
C ALA A 240 -10.21 -28.55 37.14
N PHE A 241 -9.51 -27.61 36.49
CA PHE A 241 -8.87 -27.82 35.20
C PHE A 241 -7.76 -28.87 35.28
N VAL A 242 -6.90 -28.83 36.31
CA VAL A 242 -5.85 -29.84 36.51
C VAL A 242 -6.45 -31.25 36.69
N GLN A 243 -7.63 -31.36 37.31
CA GLN A 243 -8.34 -32.63 37.45
C GLN A 243 -8.78 -33.22 36.09
N VAL A 244 -9.23 -32.36 35.17
CA VAL A 244 -9.54 -32.76 33.79
C VAL A 244 -8.28 -33.19 33.05
N VAL A 245 -7.17 -32.47 33.23
CA VAL A 245 -5.86 -32.83 32.65
C VAL A 245 -5.38 -34.19 33.15
N HIS A 246 -5.53 -34.50 34.44
CA HIS A 246 -5.21 -35.82 34.99
C HIS A 246 -5.99 -36.95 34.30
N THR A 247 -7.30 -36.76 34.12
CA THR A 247 -8.14 -37.73 33.41
C THR A 247 -7.66 -37.95 31.96
N GLY A 248 -7.22 -36.88 31.29
CA GLY A 248 -6.61 -36.95 29.96
C GLY A 248 -5.27 -37.70 29.94
N ILE A 249 -4.41 -37.47 30.95
CA ILE A 249 -3.12 -38.16 31.10
C ILE A 249 -3.33 -39.68 31.24
N ASP A 250 -4.31 -40.11 32.04
CA ASP A 250 -4.61 -41.54 32.21
C ASP A 250 -5.12 -42.18 30.90
N ALA A 251 -5.95 -41.46 30.14
CA ALA A 251 -6.41 -41.92 28.83
C ALA A 251 -5.24 -42.09 27.83
N VAL A 252 -4.29 -41.15 27.81
CA VAL A 252 -3.08 -41.23 26.96
C VAL A 252 -2.20 -42.40 27.39
N ARG A 253 -2.00 -42.58 28.70
CA ARG A 253 -1.22 -43.69 29.27
C ARG A 253 -1.81 -45.06 28.90
N HIS A 254 -3.14 -45.19 28.97
CA HIS A 254 -3.83 -46.41 28.55
C HIS A 254 -3.61 -46.72 27.06
N ARG A 255 -3.81 -45.73 26.18
CA ARG A 255 -3.60 -45.88 24.72
C ARG A 255 -2.15 -46.19 24.36
N ALA A 256 -1.19 -45.58 25.06
CA ALA A 256 0.23 -45.87 24.88
C ALA A 256 0.55 -47.33 25.22
N SER A 257 -0.05 -47.87 26.28
CA SER A 257 0.05 -49.30 26.64
C SER A 257 -0.57 -50.21 25.56
N GLU A 258 -1.76 -49.89 25.05
CA GLU A 258 -2.39 -50.66 23.97
C GLU A 258 -1.54 -50.65 22.68
N THR A 259 -1.00 -49.47 22.33
CA THR A 259 -0.11 -49.32 21.16
C THR A 259 1.16 -50.15 21.32
N ASN A 260 1.72 -50.21 22.53
CA ASN A 260 2.87 -51.04 22.83
C ASN A 260 2.58 -52.54 22.63
N GLN A 261 1.41 -53.00 23.07
CA GLN A 261 0.98 -54.40 22.91
C GLN A 261 0.77 -54.76 21.43
N LEU A 262 0.14 -53.86 20.67
CA LEU A 262 -0.05 -54.03 19.22
C LEU A 262 1.28 -54.07 18.47
N ALA A 263 2.22 -53.17 18.82
CA ALA A 263 3.56 -53.17 18.25
C ALA A 263 4.26 -54.52 18.48
N HIS A 264 4.21 -55.07 19.69
CA HIS A 264 4.76 -56.41 19.95
C HIS A 264 4.11 -57.51 19.09
N ALA A 265 2.79 -57.48 18.91
CA ALA A 265 2.09 -58.45 18.08
C ALA A 265 2.47 -58.35 16.59
N VAL A 266 2.67 -57.13 16.08
CA VAL A 266 3.12 -56.88 14.70
C VAL A 266 4.55 -57.37 14.50
N THR A 267 5.47 -57.08 15.43
CA THR A 267 6.85 -57.59 15.35
C THR A 267 6.88 -59.12 15.31
N ALA A 268 6.19 -59.79 16.24
CA ALA A 268 6.15 -61.25 16.27
C ALA A 268 5.54 -61.87 15.00
N THR A 269 4.61 -61.17 14.36
CA THR A 269 4.00 -61.63 13.10
C THR A 269 4.94 -61.42 11.91
N ALA A 270 5.65 -60.29 11.86
CA ALA A 270 6.65 -60.02 10.84
C ALA A 270 7.81 -61.03 10.89
N GLU A 271 8.30 -61.37 12.08
CA GLU A 271 9.35 -62.39 12.28
C GLU A 271 8.91 -63.77 11.76
N ARG A 272 7.69 -64.20 12.08
CA ARG A 272 7.14 -65.45 11.54
C ARG A 272 7.01 -65.41 10.02
N GLY A 273 6.60 -64.27 9.46
CA GLY A 273 6.54 -64.06 8.01
C GLY A 273 7.90 -64.17 7.35
N GLU A 274 8.94 -63.62 7.96
CA GLU A 274 10.32 -63.61 7.43
C GLU A 274 10.85 -65.04 7.30
N VAL A 275 10.62 -65.87 8.32
CA VAL A 275 10.96 -67.31 8.31
C VAL A 275 10.23 -68.03 7.16
N LEU A 276 8.91 -67.83 7.03
CA LEU A 276 8.12 -68.51 5.99
C LEU A 276 8.54 -68.11 4.57
N VAL A 277 8.82 -66.82 4.35
CA VAL A 277 9.29 -66.31 3.05
C VAL A 277 10.67 -66.89 2.73
N ASN A 278 11.59 -66.91 3.71
CA ASN A 278 12.92 -67.50 3.52
C ASN A 278 12.83 -69.00 3.17
N ASP A 279 11.98 -69.77 3.85
CA ASP A 279 11.74 -71.19 3.52
C ASP A 279 11.21 -71.37 2.09
N CYS A 280 10.34 -70.47 1.63
CA CYS A 280 9.82 -70.45 0.27
C CYS A 280 10.92 -70.15 -0.77
N VAL A 281 11.78 -69.15 -0.51
CA VAL A 281 12.94 -68.83 -1.35
C VAL A 281 13.90 -70.02 -1.45
N GLN A 282 14.22 -70.66 -0.33
CA GLN A 282 15.04 -71.89 -0.31
C GLN A 282 14.35 -73.06 -1.03
N GLY A 283 13.02 -73.11 -1.03
CA GLY A 283 12.25 -74.04 -1.86
C GLY A 283 12.44 -73.78 -3.35
N MET A 284 12.37 -72.51 -3.77
CA MET A 284 12.52 -72.12 -5.19
C MET A 284 13.92 -72.38 -5.73
N TYR A 285 14.98 -72.18 -4.93
CA TYR A 285 16.34 -72.58 -5.32
C TYR A 285 16.46 -74.09 -5.59
N ARG A 286 15.81 -74.93 -4.77
CA ARG A 286 15.78 -76.38 -4.98
C ARG A 286 15.00 -76.76 -6.25
N VAL A 287 13.92 -76.05 -6.56
CA VAL A 287 13.18 -76.22 -7.81
C VAL A 287 14.04 -75.82 -9.01
N GLU A 288 14.71 -74.67 -8.96
CA GLU A 288 15.62 -74.21 -10.00
C GLU A 288 16.73 -75.24 -10.29
N GLU A 289 17.35 -75.79 -9.24
CA GLU A 289 18.38 -76.83 -9.39
C GLU A 289 17.83 -78.12 -10.01
N THR A 290 16.64 -78.55 -9.58
CA THR A 290 15.99 -79.76 -10.09
C THR A 290 15.62 -79.61 -11.57
N VAL A 291 15.08 -78.45 -11.96
CA VAL A 291 14.74 -78.11 -13.35
C VAL A 291 16.00 -78.06 -14.21
N ARG A 292 17.13 -77.53 -13.70
CA ARG A 292 18.42 -77.57 -14.40
C ARG A 292 18.88 -79.00 -14.69
N LYS A 293 18.85 -79.89 -13.69
CA LYS A 293 19.21 -81.31 -13.86
C LYS A 293 18.30 -82.01 -14.87
N ALA A 294 17.00 -81.71 -14.85
CA ALA A 294 16.06 -82.26 -15.83
C ALA A 294 16.39 -81.78 -17.26
N ALA A 295 16.77 -80.51 -17.43
CA ALA A 295 17.19 -79.96 -18.72
C ALA A 295 18.38 -80.72 -19.32
N GLU A 296 19.40 -81.01 -18.49
CA GLU A 296 20.61 -81.75 -18.90
C GLU A 296 20.29 -83.18 -19.37
N LEU A 297 19.38 -83.87 -18.68
CA LEU A 297 18.94 -85.21 -19.06
C LEU A 297 18.14 -85.23 -20.37
N VAL A 298 17.23 -84.26 -20.55
CA VAL A 298 16.41 -84.13 -21.76
C VAL A 298 17.26 -83.76 -22.97
N ASP A 299 18.25 -82.89 -22.81
CA ASP A 299 19.21 -82.55 -23.86
C ASP A 299 20.04 -83.78 -24.29
N SER A 300 20.51 -84.57 -23.33
CA SER A 300 21.21 -85.83 -23.60
C SER A 300 20.33 -86.82 -24.38
N LEU A 301 19.03 -86.91 -24.06
CA LEU A 301 18.07 -87.73 -24.79
C LEU A 301 17.91 -87.25 -26.24
N GLY A 302 17.88 -85.93 -26.48
CA GLY A 302 17.85 -85.35 -27.82
C GLY A 302 19.07 -85.71 -28.67
N VAL A 303 20.27 -85.66 -28.09
CA VAL A 303 21.52 -86.08 -28.77
C VAL A 303 21.47 -87.56 -29.13
N ARG A 304 21.05 -88.43 -28.20
CA ARG A 304 20.92 -89.88 -28.42
C ARG A 304 19.87 -90.20 -29.49
N SER A 305 18.73 -89.51 -29.47
CA SER A 305 17.68 -89.66 -30.49
C SER A 305 18.19 -89.31 -31.89
N THR A 306 19.07 -88.32 -32.01
CA THR A 306 19.70 -87.92 -33.29
C THR A 306 20.70 -88.97 -33.78
N GLN A 307 21.44 -89.63 -32.87
CA GLN A 307 22.30 -90.76 -33.22
C GLN A 307 21.49 -91.97 -33.71
N ILE A 308 20.37 -92.30 -33.05
CA ILE A 308 19.49 -93.38 -33.47
C ILE A 308 18.93 -93.08 -34.87
N GLY A 309 18.50 -91.85 -35.14
CA GLY A 309 18.03 -91.44 -36.48
C GLY A 309 19.06 -91.73 -37.57
N ARG A 310 20.34 -91.35 -37.36
CA ARG A 310 21.43 -91.65 -38.31
C ARG A 310 21.65 -93.14 -38.52
N ILE A 311 21.54 -93.96 -37.48
CA ILE A 311 21.66 -95.42 -37.60
C ILE A 311 20.50 -95.97 -38.45
N VAL A 312 19.28 -95.48 -38.22
CA VAL A 312 18.10 -95.90 -38.98
C VAL A 312 18.23 -95.53 -40.46
N ASP A 313 18.76 -94.35 -40.77
CA ASP A 313 19.03 -93.92 -42.16
C ASP A 313 20.03 -94.86 -42.86
N VAL A 314 21.11 -95.25 -42.18
CA VAL A 314 22.11 -96.21 -42.72
C VAL A 314 21.50 -97.59 -42.94
N ILE A 315 20.67 -98.09 -42.01
CA ILE A 315 20.01 -99.40 -42.19
C ILE A 315 19.02 -99.34 -43.36
N GLN A 316 18.32 -98.22 -43.53
CA GLN A 316 17.45 -97.99 -44.69
C GLN A 316 18.24 -98.04 -46.00
N GLU A 317 19.38 -97.35 -46.06
CA GLU A 317 20.27 -97.36 -47.23
C GLU A 317 20.80 -98.77 -47.55
N ILE A 318 21.23 -99.52 -46.52
CA ILE A 318 21.67 -100.92 -46.67
C ILE A 318 20.51 -101.78 -47.17
N ALA A 319 19.30 -101.61 -46.62
CA ALA A 319 18.13 -102.37 -47.06
C ALA A 319 17.80 -102.08 -48.54
N ASP A 320 17.87 -100.82 -48.97
CA ASP A 320 17.62 -100.44 -50.36
C ASP A 320 18.71 -100.97 -51.31
N GLN A 321 19.99 -100.91 -50.91
CA GLN A 321 21.09 -101.54 -51.66
C GLN A 321 20.96 -103.06 -51.73
N THR A 322 20.59 -103.70 -50.62
CA THR A 322 20.40 -105.16 -50.54
C THR A 322 19.23 -105.58 -51.45
N ASN A 323 18.17 -104.78 -51.51
CA ASN A 323 17.04 -104.98 -52.42
C ASN A 323 17.47 -104.92 -53.90
N LEU A 324 18.32 -103.94 -54.26
CA LEU A 324 18.90 -103.80 -55.61
C LEU A 324 19.84 -104.96 -55.97
N LEU A 325 20.71 -105.38 -55.04
CA LEU A 325 21.59 -106.53 -55.23
C LEU A 325 20.79 -107.82 -55.37
N ALA A 326 19.74 -108.01 -54.58
CA ALA A 326 18.82 -109.12 -54.68
C ALA A 326 18.09 -109.14 -56.04
N LEU A 327 17.65 -107.97 -56.54
CA LEU A 327 17.06 -107.85 -57.86
C LEU A 327 18.05 -108.23 -58.98
N ASN A 328 19.29 -107.75 -58.90
CA ASN A 328 20.34 -108.11 -59.85
C ASN A 328 20.67 -109.62 -59.79
N ALA A 329 20.73 -110.19 -58.60
CA ALA A 329 20.93 -111.63 -58.39
C ALA A 329 19.75 -112.46 -58.96
N ALA A 330 18.51 -112.00 -58.80
CA ALA A 330 17.33 -112.63 -59.39
C ALA A 330 17.35 -112.58 -60.94
N ILE A 331 17.81 -111.46 -61.53
CA ILE A 331 18.00 -111.33 -62.99
C ILE A 331 19.07 -112.29 -63.50
N ILE A 332 20.23 -112.38 -62.82
CA ILE A 332 21.32 -113.30 -63.18
C ILE A 332 20.87 -114.76 -63.02
N ALA A 333 20.13 -115.08 -61.96
CA ALA A 333 19.56 -116.41 -61.74
C ALA A 333 18.55 -116.80 -62.85
N ALA A 334 17.77 -115.84 -63.36
CA ALA A 334 16.87 -116.05 -64.49
C ALA A 334 17.64 -116.26 -65.82
N GLN A 335 18.79 -115.61 -66.02
CA GLN A 335 19.65 -115.79 -67.19
C GLN A 335 20.39 -117.14 -67.22
N ALA A 336 20.66 -117.74 -66.06
CA ALA A 336 21.38 -119.02 -65.94
C ALA A 336 20.52 -120.28 -66.25
N GLY A 337 19.24 -120.12 -66.60
CA GLY A 337 18.34 -121.21 -66.98
C GLY A 337 18.12 -122.26 -65.87
N GLU A 338 17.97 -123.54 -66.24
CA GLU A 338 17.67 -124.64 -65.30
C GLU A 338 18.69 -124.78 -64.14
N GLN A 339 19.93 -124.32 -64.31
CA GLN A 339 20.97 -124.36 -63.25
C GLN A 339 20.86 -123.19 -62.24
N GLY A 340 20.12 -122.12 -62.56
CA GLY A 340 19.98 -120.92 -61.72
C GLY A 340 18.80 -120.94 -60.73
N ARG A 341 17.91 -121.93 -60.82
CA ARG A 341 16.68 -122.04 -60.02
C ARG A 341 16.89 -121.93 -58.49
N PRO A 342 17.90 -122.60 -57.88
CA PRO A 342 18.16 -122.47 -56.44
C PRO A 342 18.58 -121.06 -56.03
N PHE A 343 19.31 -120.34 -56.89
CA PHE A 343 19.76 -118.97 -56.62
C PHE A 343 18.63 -117.95 -56.75
N GLY A 344 17.65 -118.18 -57.63
CA GLY A 344 16.46 -117.32 -57.76
C GLY A 344 15.60 -117.30 -56.50
N VAL A 345 15.41 -118.46 -55.85
CA VAL A 345 14.66 -118.56 -54.58
C VAL A 345 15.36 -117.78 -53.46
N VAL A 346 16.69 -117.87 -53.38
CA VAL A 346 17.47 -117.12 -52.38
C VAL A 346 17.42 -115.62 -52.65
N ALA A 347 17.48 -115.19 -53.92
CA ALA A 347 17.36 -113.79 -54.29
C ALA A 347 15.99 -113.19 -53.93
N ASP A 348 14.89 -113.92 -54.16
CA ASP A 348 13.54 -113.49 -53.76
C ASP A 348 13.39 -113.41 -52.22
N GLU A 349 14.00 -114.32 -51.46
CA GLU A 349 13.99 -114.29 -50.00
C GLU A 349 14.79 -113.09 -49.45
N ILE A 350 15.98 -112.80 -50.02
CA ILE A 350 16.78 -111.61 -49.67
C ILE A 350 16.01 -110.34 -50.02
N ARG A 351 15.30 -110.31 -51.17
CA ARG A 351 14.46 -109.18 -51.57
C ARG A 351 13.33 -108.95 -50.56
N SER A 352 12.62 -110.01 -50.18
CA SER A 352 11.55 -109.94 -49.17
C SER A 352 12.08 -109.46 -47.81
N LEU A 353 13.25 -109.96 -47.39
CA LEU A 353 13.90 -109.52 -46.15
C LEU A 353 14.31 -108.04 -46.21
N ALA A 354 14.85 -107.58 -47.34
CA ALA A 354 15.22 -106.20 -47.55
C ALA A 354 13.99 -105.27 -47.54
N GLU A 355 12.89 -105.65 -48.21
CA GLU A 355 11.62 -104.91 -48.18
C GLU A 355 11.02 -104.82 -46.77
N ARG A 356 11.06 -105.93 -45.99
CA ARG A 356 10.62 -105.95 -44.59
C ARG A 356 11.51 -105.08 -43.70
N THR A 357 12.81 -105.10 -43.94
CA THR A 357 13.79 -104.26 -43.22
C THR A 357 13.53 -102.79 -43.51
N ALA A 358 13.39 -102.41 -44.79
CA ALA A 358 13.07 -101.06 -45.25
C ALA A 358 11.70 -100.53 -44.74
N ARG A 359 10.73 -101.41 -44.51
CA ARG A 359 9.46 -101.03 -43.88
C ARG A 359 9.64 -100.74 -42.40
N SER A 360 10.33 -101.64 -41.69
CA SER A 360 10.57 -101.53 -40.24
C SER A 360 11.43 -100.31 -39.89
N THR A 361 12.45 -100.00 -40.70
CA THR A 361 13.28 -98.79 -40.54
C THR A 361 12.48 -97.51 -40.76
N ARG A 362 11.54 -97.46 -41.71
CA ARG A 362 10.66 -96.30 -41.89
C ARG A 362 9.71 -96.06 -40.72
N GLU A 363 9.19 -97.14 -40.12
CA GLU A 363 8.39 -97.05 -38.90
C GLU A 363 9.22 -96.53 -37.72
N ILE A 364 10.44 -97.04 -37.54
CA ILE A 364 11.38 -96.56 -36.51
C ILE A 364 11.77 -95.09 -36.77
N ALA A 365 12.04 -94.69 -38.02
CA ALA A 365 12.35 -93.30 -38.37
C ALA A 365 11.20 -92.35 -37.99
N THR A 366 9.95 -92.78 -38.20
CA THR A 366 8.75 -92.02 -37.81
C THR A 366 8.65 -91.86 -36.28
N MET A 367 8.89 -92.95 -35.53
CA MET A 367 8.89 -92.91 -34.05
C MET A 367 10.00 -92.02 -33.49
N VAL A 368 11.22 -92.13 -34.01
CA VAL A 368 12.37 -91.29 -33.62
C VAL A 368 12.11 -89.82 -33.97
N GLY A 369 11.48 -89.55 -35.12
CA GLY A 369 11.03 -88.21 -35.49
C GLY A 369 9.95 -87.63 -34.56
N GLY A 370 9.07 -88.49 -34.02
CA GLY A 370 8.12 -88.14 -32.96
C GLY A 370 8.82 -87.75 -31.65
N ILE A 371 9.69 -88.63 -31.14
CA ILE A 371 10.48 -88.41 -29.92
C ILE A 371 11.28 -87.11 -30.01
N ARG A 372 11.91 -86.83 -31.16
CA ARG A 372 12.67 -85.58 -31.36
C ARG A 372 11.80 -84.33 -31.24
N ARG A 373 10.58 -84.35 -31.77
CA ARG A 373 9.64 -83.22 -31.64
C ARG A 373 9.23 -83.03 -30.18
N GLU A 374 8.91 -84.11 -29.47
CA GLU A 374 8.56 -84.07 -28.05
C GLU A 374 9.71 -83.56 -27.16
N VAL A 375 10.95 -83.95 -27.45
CA VAL A 375 12.14 -83.43 -26.75
C VAL A 375 12.29 -81.91 -26.93
N VAL A 376 12.14 -81.39 -28.15
CA VAL A 376 12.23 -79.94 -28.42
C VAL A 376 11.17 -79.16 -27.62
N THR A 377 9.92 -79.64 -27.61
CA THR A 377 8.86 -79.04 -26.81
C THR A 377 9.16 -79.10 -25.31
N THR A 378 9.69 -80.23 -24.83
CA THR A 378 10.05 -80.43 -23.41
C THR A 378 11.17 -79.49 -22.97
N VAL A 379 12.21 -79.29 -23.79
CA VAL A 379 13.30 -78.33 -23.50
C VAL A 379 12.76 -76.90 -23.36
N SER A 380 11.79 -76.50 -24.18
CA SER A 380 11.15 -75.18 -24.07
C SER A 380 10.40 -75.01 -22.75
N LEU A 381 9.59 -76.00 -22.35
CA LEU A 381 8.85 -75.97 -21.09
C LEU A 381 9.77 -75.96 -19.87
N VAL A 382 10.88 -76.70 -19.92
CA VAL A 382 11.89 -76.71 -18.84
C VAL A 382 12.58 -75.34 -18.72
N LYS A 383 12.85 -74.66 -19.83
CA LYS A 383 13.40 -73.29 -19.82
C LYS A 383 12.44 -72.29 -19.19
N GLU A 384 11.16 -72.36 -19.54
CA GLU A 384 10.10 -71.54 -18.95
C GLU A 384 9.96 -71.81 -17.44
N GLY A 385 9.95 -73.07 -17.02
CA GLY A 385 9.91 -73.45 -15.60
C GLY A 385 11.09 -72.92 -14.78
N ARG A 386 12.28 -72.84 -15.38
CA ARG A 386 13.46 -72.24 -14.75
C ARG A 386 13.30 -70.73 -14.56
N GLU A 387 12.78 -70.05 -15.57
CA GLU A 387 12.52 -68.60 -15.52
C GLU A 387 11.45 -68.24 -14.48
N GLN A 388 10.40 -69.06 -14.37
CA GLN A 388 9.38 -68.93 -13.33
C GLN A 388 9.95 -69.14 -11.91
N ALA A 389 10.82 -70.15 -11.71
CA ALA A 389 11.47 -70.38 -10.43
C ALA A 389 12.39 -69.20 -10.03
N SER A 390 13.16 -68.66 -10.98
CA SER A 390 14.01 -67.48 -10.77
C SER A 390 13.20 -66.24 -10.40
N THR A 391 12.05 -66.04 -11.06
CA THR A 391 11.11 -64.96 -10.72
C THR A 391 10.53 -65.15 -9.31
N GLY A 392 10.26 -66.39 -8.91
CA GLY A 392 9.80 -66.74 -7.56
C GLY A 392 10.82 -66.37 -6.47
N VAL A 393 12.11 -66.60 -6.70
CA VAL A 393 13.19 -66.18 -5.79
C VAL A 393 13.19 -64.65 -5.62
N GLN A 394 13.16 -63.89 -6.72
CA GLN A 394 13.16 -62.42 -6.67
C GLN A 394 11.92 -61.82 -5.97
N LEU A 395 10.75 -62.47 -6.10
CA LEU A 395 9.54 -62.06 -5.37
C LEU A 395 9.66 -62.35 -3.88
N GLY A 396 10.27 -63.49 -3.51
CA GLY A 396 10.53 -63.84 -2.11
C GLY A 396 11.51 -62.88 -1.44
N ASP A 397 12.61 -62.50 -2.10
CA ASP A 397 13.56 -61.53 -1.56
C ASP A 397 12.90 -60.17 -1.27
N ARG A 398 12.07 -59.66 -2.20
CA ARG A 398 11.31 -58.42 -2.00
C ARG A 398 10.30 -58.51 -0.85
N ALA A 399 9.67 -59.68 -0.66
CA ALA A 399 8.77 -59.90 0.47
C ALA A 399 9.51 -59.92 1.81
N ALA A 400 10.73 -60.48 1.85
CA ALA A 400 11.59 -60.47 3.03
C ALA A 400 12.05 -59.05 3.40
N GLU A 401 12.44 -58.24 2.40
CA GLU A 401 12.77 -56.82 2.60
C GLU A 401 11.61 -56.03 3.21
N ALA A 402 10.39 -56.21 2.70
CA ALA A 402 9.19 -55.55 3.23
C ALA A 402 8.90 -55.93 4.69
N LEU A 403 9.12 -57.20 5.07
CA LEU A 403 8.96 -57.66 6.45
C LEU A 403 10.04 -57.07 7.38
N MET A 404 11.27 -56.88 6.88
CA MET A 404 12.34 -56.20 7.60
C MET A 404 12.04 -54.71 7.83
N GLU A 405 11.41 -54.05 6.85
CA GLU A 405 10.95 -52.67 6.98
C GLU A 405 9.85 -52.53 8.05
N ILE A 406 8.87 -53.45 8.07
CA ILE A 406 7.83 -53.51 9.12
C ILE A 406 8.45 -53.61 10.51
N ARG A 407 9.47 -54.47 10.69
CA ARG A 407 10.18 -54.59 11.97
C ARG A 407 10.85 -53.28 12.38
N THR A 408 11.50 -52.60 11.43
CA THR A 408 12.17 -51.31 11.66
C THR A 408 11.19 -50.21 12.06
N ILE A 409 10.03 -50.13 11.41
CA ILE A 409 8.95 -49.19 11.75
C ILE A 409 8.40 -49.47 13.15
N THR A 410 8.25 -50.75 13.49
CA THR A 410 7.74 -51.15 14.81
C THR A 410 8.73 -50.83 15.93
N GLN A 411 10.04 -50.94 15.67
CA GLN A 411 11.11 -50.49 16.57
C GLN A 411 11.00 -48.99 16.90
N ARG A 412 10.76 -48.16 15.89
CA ARG A 412 10.55 -46.71 16.07
C ARG A 412 9.28 -46.41 16.87
N THR A 413 8.26 -47.25 16.71
CA THR A 413 6.99 -47.13 17.44
C THR A 413 7.20 -47.37 18.94
N PHE A 414 8.03 -48.34 19.33
CA PHE A 414 8.40 -48.54 20.75
C PHE A 414 9.05 -47.29 21.37
N SER A 415 10.05 -46.71 20.70
CA SER A 415 10.71 -45.51 21.22
C SER A 415 9.76 -44.31 21.33
N ALA A 416 8.80 -44.17 20.41
CA ALA A 416 7.80 -43.11 20.47
C ALA A 416 6.81 -43.29 21.65
N VAL A 417 6.43 -44.53 21.95
CA VAL A 417 5.59 -44.86 23.11
C VAL A 417 6.33 -44.54 24.41
N GLU A 418 7.61 -44.89 24.54
CA GLU A 418 8.42 -44.55 25.72
C GLU A 418 8.54 -43.05 25.94
N ALA A 419 8.78 -42.28 24.87
CA ALA A 419 8.82 -40.82 24.94
C ALA A 419 7.48 -40.21 25.39
N THR A 420 6.36 -40.77 24.91
CA THR A 420 5.02 -40.34 25.31
C THR A 420 4.77 -40.60 26.80
N LEU A 421 5.19 -41.77 27.30
CA LEU A 421 5.07 -42.11 28.71
C LEU A 421 5.98 -41.23 29.60
N ALA A 422 7.17 -40.85 29.14
CA ALA A 422 8.02 -39.91 29.85
C ALA A 422 7.38 -38.52 29.96
N GLU A 423 6.76 -38.01 28.88
CA GLU A 423 6.11 -36.71 28.88
C GLU A 423 4.85 -36.69 29.77
N THR A 424 4.06 -37.78 29.78
CA THR A 424 2.90 -37.87 30.70
C THR A 424 3.29 -37.76 32.18
N LYS A 425 4.43 -38.35 32.59
CA LYS A 425 4.96 -38.18 33.96
C LYS A 425 5.37 -36.75 34.25
N ARG A 426 5.95 -36.05 33.25
CA ARG A 426 6.36 -34.66 33.39
C ARG A 426 5.15 -33.74 33.57
N LEU A 427 4.10 -33.96 32.78
CA LEU A 427 2.83 -33.23 32.89
C LEU A 427 2.15 -33.44 34.25
N GLU A 428 2.21 -34.66 34.79
CA GLU A 428 1.67 -34.98 36.12
C GLU A 428 2.38 -34.19 37.23
N ALA A 429 3.72 -34.12 37.19
CA ALA A 429 4.50 -33.32 38.12
C ALA A 429 4.23 -31.81 37.98
N GLN A 430 4.00 -31.31 36.77
CA GLN A 430 3.60 -29.93 36.53
C GLN A 430 2.18 -29.64 37.03
N GLY A 431 1.24 -30.57 36.91
CA GLY A 431 -0.11 -30.44 37.46
C GLY A 431 -0.09 -30.23 38.96
N SER A 432 0.71 -31.02 39.70
CA SER A 432 0.86 -30.88 41.15
C SER A 432 1.38 -29.49 41.55
N THR A 433 2.33 -28.91 40.81
CA THR A 433 2.86 -27.58 41.15
C THR A 433 1.85 -26.46 40.92
N VAL A 434 0.96 -26.61 39.94
CA VAL A 434 -0.16 -25.67 39.67
C VAL A 434 -1.21 -25.73 40.79
N VAL A 435 -1.54 -26.92 41.29
CA VAL A 435 -2.44 -27.08 42.45
C VAL A 435 -1.85 -26.41 43.69
N ASP A 436 -0.56 -26.66 43.99
CA ASP A 436 0.11 -26.00 45.12
C ASP A 436 0.15 -24.48 44.99
N ALA A 437 0.33 -23.96 43.77
CA ALA A 437 0.28 -22.54 43.49
C ALA A 437 -1.12 -21.96 43.71
N SER A 438 -2.16 -22.68 43.28
CA SER A 438 -3.56 -22.28 43.45
C SER A 438 -3.94 -22.19 44.93
N HIS A 439 -3.52 -23.16 45.75
CA HIS A 439 -3.67 -23.11 47.21
C HIS A 439 -2.89 -21.96 47.87
N ARG A 440 -1.73 -21.55 47.32
CA ARG A 440 -1.01 -20.36 47.81
C ARG A 440 -1.73 -19.07 47.44
N VAL A 441 -2.28 -18.98 46.23
CA VAL A 441 -3.07 -17.82 45.77
C VAL A 441 -4.34 -17.69 46.60
N ALA A 442 -5.09 -18.77 46.81
CA ALA A 442 -6.31 -18.76 47.62
C ALA A 442 -6.05 -18.27 49.06
N ARG A 443 -4.98 -18.75 49.71
CA ARG A 443 -4.58 -18.27 51.05
C ARG A 443 -4.19 -16.80 51.06
N ARG A 444 -3.42 -16.34 50.06
CA ARG A 444 -3.02 -14.94 49.93
C ARG A 444 -4.22 -14.02 49.70
N VAL A 445 -5.18 -14.45 48.90
CA VAL A 445 -6.43 -13.73 48.66
C VAL A 445 -7.22 -13.56 49.96
N ASP A 446 -7.37 -14.63 50.74
CA ASP A 446 -8.06 -14.57 52.04
C ASP A 446 -7.39 -13.58 53.01
N ASP A 447 -6.05 -13.58 53.07
CA ASP A 447 -5.30 -12.62 53.89
C ASP A 447 -5.46 -11.16 53.40
N VAL A 448 -5.46 -10.93 52.08
CA VAL A 448 -5.65 -9.60 51.49
C VAL A 448 -7.06 -9.08 51.72
N THR A 449 -8.08 -9.92 51.53
CA THR A 449 -9.48 -9.55 51.77
C THR A 449 -9.71 -9.24 53.25
N ARG A 450 -9.12 -10.03 54.17
CA ARG A 450 -9.16 -9.76 55.60
C ARG A 450 -8.50 -8.41 55.96
N ALA A 451 -7.31 -8.16 55.45
CA ALA A 451 -6.61 -6.88 55.67
C ALA A 451 -7.39 -5.69 55.09
N ALA A 452 -8.04 -5.85 53.92
CA ALA A 452 -8.88 -4.83 53.33
C ALA A 452 -10.11 -4.52 54.18
N MET A 453 -10.75 -5.54 54.77
CA MET A 453 -11.88 -5.38 55.69
C MET A 453 -11.45 -4.67 56.98
N GLU A 454 -10.30 -5.00 57.55
CA GLU A 454 -9.73 -4.32 58.73
C GLU A 454 -9.42 -2.85 58.41
N GLN A 455 -8.81 -2.57 57.26
CA GLN A 455 -8.50 -1.21 56.82
C GLN A 455 -9.77 -0.38 56.55
N ALA A 456 -10.84 -1.01 56.05
CA ALA A 456 -12.14 -0.37 55.92
C ALA A 456 -12.76 -0.04 57.29
N GLY A 457 -12.56 -0.91 58.29
CA GLY A 457 -12.91 -0.64 59.69
C GLY A 457 -12.19 0.59 60.26
N HIS A 458 -10.86 0.66 60.09
CA HIS A 458 -10.07 1.83 60.48
C HIS A 458 -10.48 3.11 59.76
N GLY A 459 -10.86 3.00 58.48
CA GLY A 459 -11.38 4.13 57.70
C GLY A 459 -12.67 4.70 58.30
N ARG A 460 -13.61 3.86 58.75
CA ARG A 460 -14.85 4.34 59.40
C ARG A 460 -14.58 5.07 60.72
N GLU A 461 -13.63 4.56 61.52
CA GLU A 461 -13.21 5.22 62.76
C GLU A 461 -12.55 6.57 62.47
N LEU A 462 -11.70 6.65 61.44
CA LEU A 462 -11.10 7.91 60.98
C LEU A 462 -12.15 8.92 60.53
N VAL A 463 -13.19 8.50 59.79
CA VAL A 463 -14.30 9.37 59.41
C VAL A 463 -15.04 9.90 60.63
N HIS A 464 -15.28 9.06 61.63
CA HIS A 464 -15.91 9.49 62.87
C HIS A 464 -15.03 10.52 63.61
N GLN A 465 -13.72 10.30 63.69
CA GLN A 465 -12.76 11.22 64.31
C GLN A 465 -12.63 12.54 63.53
N THR A 466 -12.61 12.52 62.20
CA THR A 466 -12.57 13.74 61.38
C THR A 466 -13.90 14.50 61.42
N GLN A 467 -15.03 13.81 61.54
CA GLN A 467 -16.33 14.46 61.76
C GLN A 467 -16.40 15.12 63.14
N GLN A 468 -15.87 14.47 64.17
CA GLN A 468 -15.72 15.10 65.49
C GLN A 468 -14.77 16.29 65.44
N MET A 469 -13.66 16.18 64.71
CA MET A 469 -12.70 17.28 64.55
C MET A 469 -13.29 18.45 63.75
N ALA A 470 -14.05 18.19 62.70
CA ALA A 470 -14.79 19.20 61.94
C ALA A 470 -15.85 19.86 62.84
N LYS A 471 -16.60 19.09 63.62
CA LYS A 471 -17.56 19.64 64.59
C LYS A 471 -16.87 20.51 65.65
N LEU A 472 -15.76 20.05 66.22
CA LEU A 472 -14.97 20.82 67.18
C LEU A 472 -14.35 22.07 66.55
N ALA A 473 -13.85 21.97 65.31
CA ALA A 473 -13.33 23.10 64.54
C ALA A 473 -14.44 24.10 64.22
N GLN A 474 -15.66 23.64 63.93
CA GLN A 474 -16.82 24.46 63.68
C GLN A 474 -17.35 25.11 64.96
N GLU A 475 -17.36 24.42 66.10
CA GLU A 475 -17.71 24.98 67.41
C GLU A 475 -16.65 25.98 67.90
N ALA A 476 -15.37 25.66 67.72
CA ALA A 476 -14.26 26.55 68.03
C ALA A 476 -14.22 27.75 67.08
N SER A 477 -14.53 27.54 65.80
CA SER A 477 -14.68 28.59 64.79
C SER A 477 -15.87 29.45 65.12
N GLN A 478 -17.04 28.91 65.48
CA GLN A 478 -18.18 29.71 65.94
C GLN A 478 -17.89 30.49 67.22
N LYS A 479 -17.11 29.94 68.16
CA LYS A 479 -16.68 30.65 69.37
C LYS A 479 -15.62 31.72 69.07
N ALA A 480 -14.65 31.42 68.20
CA ALA A 480 -13.63 32.35 67.74
C ALA A 480 -14.22 33.44 66.84
N GLU A 481 -15.17 33.11 65.99
CA GLU A 481 -16.03 34.02 65.22
C GLU A 481 -16.99 34.77 66.12
N GLY A 482 -17.47 34.20 67.22
CA GLY A 482 -18.30 34.87 68.21
C GLY A 482 -17.50 35.88 69.03
N GLN A 483 -16.27 35.54 69.42
CA GLN A 483 -15.33 36.44 70.11
C GLN A 483 -14.69 37.44 69.15
N ALA A 484 -14.40 37.04 67.91
CA ALA A 484 -13.95 37.93 66.85
C ALA A 484 -15.11 38.73 66.28
N ARG A 485 -16.39 38.32 66.41
CA ARG A 485 -17.58 39.17 66.16
C ARG A 485 -17.78 40.11 67.31
N THR A 486 -17.66 39.70 68.56
CA THR A 486 -17.73 40.61 69.71
C THR A 486 -16.56 41.61 69.66
N GLY A 487 -15.37 41.14 69.28
CA GLY A 487 -14.17 41.91 69.02
C GLY A 487 -14.27 42.75 67.75
N ARG A 488 -14.91 42.28 66.67
CA ARG A 488 -15.30 43.06 65.46
C ARG A 488 -16.58 43.85 65.63
N ASP A 489 -17.30 43.72 66.74
CA ASP A 489 -18.49 44.50 67.06
C ASP A 489 -18.16 45.60 68.05
N LEU A 490 -17.12 45.40 68.86
CA LEU A 490 -16.41 46.42 69.61
C LEU A 490 -15.42 47.16 68.70
N SER A 491 -14.55 46.42 67.97
CA SER A 491 -13.68 46.97 66.92
C SER A 491 -14.58 47.58 65.89
N GLY A 492 -15.60 46.92 65.36
CA GLY A 492 -16.61 47.52 64.50
C GLY A 492 -17.51 48.54 65.17
N ALA A 493 -17.74 48.61 66.48
CA ALA A 493 -18.42 49.79 67.04
C ALA A 493 -17.51 51.01 67.00
N VAL A 494 -16.19 50.78 67.06
CA VAL A 494 -15.12 51.77 67.10
C VAL A 494 -14.55 52.07 65.71
N VAL A 495 -14.56 51.13 64.78
CA VAL A 495 -14.17 51.09 63.36
C VAL A 495 -15.41 51.45 62.56
N ARG A 496 -16.63 50.98 62.83
CA ARG A 496 -17.85 51.65 62.29
C ARG A 496 -18.12 52.99 62.97
N LEU A 497 -17.30 53.42 63.93
CA LEU A 497 -17.12 54.84 64.23
C LEU A 497 -15.97 55.37 63.37
N SER A 498 -14.70 55.12 63.70
CA SER A 498 -13.50 55.69 63.07
C SER A 498 -13.41 55.47 61.57
N THR A 499 -13.78 54.30 61.11
CA THR A 499 -13.90 53.83 59.72
C THR A 499 -15.32 53.96 59.19
N ALA A 500 -16.42 54.23 59.93
CA ALA A 500 -17.55 54.92 59.27
C ALA A 500 -17.18 56.37 59.04
N ILE A 501 -16.19 56.90 59.73
CA ILE A 501 -15.78 58.28 59.59
C ILE A 501 -14.68 58.36 58.55
N GLU A 502 -13.69 57.49 58.56
CA GLU A 502 -12.71 57.27 57.51
C GLU A 502 -13.30 56.47 56.34
N GLU A 503 -14.45 55.80 56.39
CA GLU A 503 -15.21 55.33 55.20
C GLU A 503 -16.21 56.39 54.79
N ILE A 504 -16.87 57.17 55.64
CA ILE A 504 -17.55 58.37 55.12
C ILE A 504 -16.47 59.39 54.70
N ARG A 505 -15.17 59.25 54.98
CA ARG A 505 -14.09 60.15 54.48
C ARG A 505 -13.34 59.55 53.33
N ALA A 506 -12.87 58.33 53.47
CA ALA A 506 -12.18 57.55 52.47
C ALA A 506 -13.17 56.90 51.52
N ALA A 507 -14.37 56.42 51.88
CA ALA A 507 -15.46 56.17 50.92
C ALA A 507 -16.22 57.44 50.52
N HIS A 508 -16.18 58.59 51.19
CA HIS A 508 -16.48 59.83 50.45
C HIS A 508 -15.36 60.16 49.47
N ASN A 509 -14.08 59.93 49.81
CA ASN A 509 -12.92 60.18 48.94
C ASN A 509 -12.62 59.01 47.98
N VAL A 510 -13.27 57.85 48.06
CA VAL A 510 -13.17 56.58 47.28
C VAL A 510 -14.53 56.29 46.66
N LEU A 511 -15.63 56.85 47.12
CA LEU A 511 -16.77 57.13 46.25
C LEU A 511 -16.49 58.41 45.49
N THR A 512 -15.66 59.36 45.92
CA THR A 512 -15.23 60.46 45.02
C THR A 512 -14.08 59.98 44.14
N ARG A 513 -13.03 59.30 44.67
CA ARG A 513 -11.99 58.64 43.84
C ARG A 513 -12.49 57.40 43.12
N GLY A 514 -13.63 56.82 43.49
CA GLY A 514 -14.24 55.65 42.86
C GLY A 514 -15.55 55.96 42.18
N ASP A 515 -16.17 57.12 42.32
CA ASP A 515 -16.99 57.72 41.25
C ASP A 515 -16.05 58.20 40.14
N MET A 516 -14.85 58.69 40.49
CA MET A 516 -13.75 58.85 39.55
C MET A 516 -13.17 57.53 39.05
N SER A 517 -12.98 56.49 39.87
CA SER A 517 -12.37 55.20 39.46
C SER A 517 -13.39 54.20 38.90
N ILE A 518 -14.67 54.29 39.24
CA ILE A 518 -15.79 53.70 38.49
C ILE A 518 -15.97 54.54 37.25
N GLY A 519 -15.81 55.85 37.28
CA GLY A 519 -15.65 56.67 36.08
C GLY A 519 -14.47 56.23 35.21
N GLU A 520 -13.32 55.85 35.81
CA GLU A 520 -12.12 55.35 35.13
C GLU A 520 -12.25 53.87 34.76
N GLU A 521 -12.97 53.03 35.50
CA GLU A 521 -13.26 51.61 35.20
C GLU A 521 -14.37 51.50 34.15
N VAL A 522 -15.42 52.31 34.24
CA VAL A 522 -16.40 52.52 33.16
C VAL A 522 -15.67 53.14 31.96
N ALA A 523 -14.68 54.02 32.17
CA ALA A 523 -13.81 54.48 31.10
C ALA A 523 -12.81 53.43 30.61
N ARG A 524 -12.35 52.47 31.43
CA ARG A 524 -11.43 51.36 31.08
C ARG A 524 -12.17 50.22 30.41
N VAL A 525 -13.37 49.86 30.85
CA VAL A 525 -14.30 48.95 30.17
C VAL A 525 -14.80 49.60 28.88
N ARG A 526 -15.01 50.92 28.86
CA ARG A 526 -15.17 51.68 27.61
C ARG A 526 -13.89 51.62 26.79
N GLU A 527 -12.71 51.72 27.39
CA GLU A 527 -11.41 51.69 26.70
C GLU A 527 -11.08 50.30 26.15
N ASP A 528 -11.49 49.23 26.82
CA ASP A 528 -11.38 47.82 26.49
C ASP A 528 -12.41 47.46 25.43
N ALA A 529 -13.66 47.93 25.55
CA ALA A 529 -14.63 47.84 24.47
C ALA A 529 -14.15 48.63 23.24
N LEU A 530 -13.59 49.82 23.43
CA LEU A 530 -12.90 50.59 22.40
C LEU A 530 -11.61 49.90 21.94
N GLN A 531 -10.96 49.08 22.75
CA GLN A 531 -9.75 48.34 22.39
C GLN A 531 -10.11 47.11 21.59
N VAL A 532 -11.17 46.39 21.93
CA VAL A 532 -11.77 45.33 21.11
C VAL A 532 -12.30 45.92 19.81
N ILE A 533 -12.89 47.11 19.84
CA ILE A 533 -13.24 47.85 18.60
C ILE A 533 -11.97 48.25 17.84
N ARG A 534 -10.91 48.75 18.48
CA ARG A 534 -9.64 49.13 17.82
C ARG A 534 -8.86 47.92 17.29
N ILE A 535 -8.87 46.80 17.99
CA ILE A 535 -8.28 45.52 17.61
C ILE A 535 -9.12 44.91 16.50
N GLY A 536 -10.45 44.93 16.61
CA GLY A 536 -11.37 44.50 15.56
C GLY A 536 -11.25 45.37 14.30
N ASP A 537 -11.13 46.69 14.43
CA ASP A 537 -10.85 47.64 13.36
C ASP A 537 -9.42 47.46 12.82
N GLY A 538 -8.47 47.07 13.67
CA GLY A 538 -7.09 46.75 13.29
C GLY A 538 -7.02 45.45 12.49
N LEU A 539 -7.75 44.42 12.91
CA LEU A 539 -7.89 43.15 12.23
C LEU A 539 -8.69 43.33 10.93
N SER A 540 -9.75 44.13 10.95
CA SER A 540 -10.50 44.53 9.76
C SER A 540 -9.59 45.26 8.78
N ARG A 541 -8.79 46.24 9.23
CA ARG A 541 -7.79 46.92 8.40
C ARG A 541 -6.70 45.98 7.90
N THR A 542 -6.27 45.00 8.70
CA THR A 542 -5.25 44.01 8.30
C THR A 542 -5.82 43.05 7.27
N VAL A 543 -7.07 42.61 7.43
CA VAL A 543 -7.81 41.76 6.49
C VAL A 543 -8.12 42.53 5.20
N GLU A 544 -8.50 43.80 5.30
CA GLU A 544 -8.64 44.73 4.18
C GLU A 544 -7.31 44.96 3.48
N GLN A 545 -6.22 45.13 4.23
CA GLN A 545 -4.88 45.29 3.67
C GLN A 545 -4.41 44.01 3.00
N LEU A 546 -4.61 42.83 3.59
CA LEU A 546 -4.34 41.54 2.94
C LEU A 546 -5.21 41.34 1.70
N ALA A 547 -6.48 41.75 1.75
CA ALA A 547 -7.37 41.72 0.60
C ALA A 547 -6.93 42.72 -0.48
N HIS A 548 -6.39 43.87 -0.08
CA HIS A 548 -5.85 44.90 -0.97
C HIS A 548 -4.50 44.48 -1.57
N GLU A 549 -3.60 43.88 -0.80
CA GLU A 549 -2.34 43.29 -1.25
C GLU A 549 -2.62 42.12 -2.19
N ALA A 550 -3.60 41.27 -1.87
CA ALA A 550 -4.09 40.26 -2.79
C ALA A 550 -4.66 40.90 -4.06
N ALA A 551 -5.48 41.95 -3.96
CA ALA A 551 -5.99 42.67 -5.15
C ALA A 551 -4.89 43.38 -5.96
N SER A 552 -3.86 43.92 -5.31
CA SER A 552 -2.71 44.55 -5.95
C SER A 552 -1.82 43.52 -6.63
N LEU A 553 -1.60 42.37 -5.99
CA LEU A 553 -0.89 41.24 -6.58
C LEU A 553 -1.67 40.68 -7.78
N ASP A 554 -3.00 40.61 -7.69
CA ASP A 554 -3.88 40.31 -8.82
C ASP A 554 -3.65 41.32 -9.96
N GLY A 555 -3.65 42.62 -9.65
CA GLY A 555 -3.40 43.71 -10.60
C GLY A 555 -2.02 43.67 -11.26
N GLU A 556 -0.97 43.34 -10.52
CA GLU A 556 0.39 43.14 -11.05
C GLU A 556 0.47 41.90 -11.93
N VAL A 557 -0.20 40.80 -11.56
CA VAL A 557 -0.27 39.59 -12.40
C VAL A 557 -1.11 39.84 -13.66
N PHE A 558 -2.11 40.72 -13.63
CA PHE A 558 -2.89 41.16 -14.81
C PHE A 558 -2.07 41.93 -15.85
N ARG A 559 -0.88 42.45 -15.50
CA ARG A 559 0.06 42.99 -16.51
C ARG A 559 0.53 41.91 -17.47
N PHE A 560 0.49 40.64 -17.04
CA PHE A 560 0.78 39.52 -17.90
C PHE A 560 -0.49 39.02 -18.61
N ARG A 561 -0.44 38.94 -19.94
CA ARG A 561 -1.53 38.35 -20.73
C ARG A 561 -1.31 36.84 -20.86
N LEU A 562 -2.13 36.07 -20.16
CA LEU A 562 -2.24 34.63 -20.35
C LEU A 562 -3.18 34.31 -21.52
N PRO A 563 -2.99 33.19 -22.23
CA PRO A 563 -3.90 32.79 -23.29
C PRO A 563 -5.28 32.48 -22.70
N ALA A 564 -6.34 32.97 -23.36
CA ALA A 564 -7.70 32.86 -22.87
C ALA A 564 -8.25 31.42 -23.07
N PRO A 565 -9.02 30.87 -22.11
CA PRO A 565 -9.60 29.55 -22.27
C PRO A 565 -10.63 29.54 -23.40
N HIS A 566 -10.49 28.61 -24.34
CA HIS A 566 -11.43 28.45 -25.45
C HIS A 566 -12.21 27.15 -25.31
N PRO A 567 -13.55 27.20 -25.36
CA PRO A 567 -14.36 26.00 -25.44
C PRO A 567 -14.13 25.28 -26.76
N GLY A 568 -14.05 23.96 -26.66
CA GLY A 568 -14.12 23.01 -27.75
C GLY A 568 -12.86 22.17 -27.98
N GLY A 569 -12.98 21.24 -28.91
CA GLY A 569 -11.87 20.39 -29.36
C GLY A 569 -11.72 19.07 -28.59
N THR A 570 -10.69 18.31 -28.96
CA THR A 570 -10.46 16.94 -28.46
C THR A 570 -9.04 16.78 -27.96
N VAL A 571 -8.89 16.34 -26.72
CA VAL A 571 -7.59 15.96 -26.14
C VAL A 571 -7.44 14.44 -26.19
N ARG A 572 -6.31 13.97 -26.71
CA ARG A 572 -5.92 12.56 -26.73
C ARG A 572 -4.92 12.27 -25.62
N ALA A 573 -5.21 11.36 -24.72
CA ALA A 573 -4.31 10.99 -23.63
C ALA A 573 -3.79 9.57 -23.80
N GLY A 574 -2.47 9.37 -23.65
CA GLY A 574 -1.84 8.05 -23.67
C GLY A 574 -1.92 7.37 -22.31
N ILE A 575 -2.57 6.20 -22.25
CA ILE A 575 -2.74 5.39 -21.05
C ILE A 575 -1.87 4.15 -21.16
N HIS A 576 -0.86 4.03 -20.29
CA HIS A 576 0.09 2.90 -20.29
C HIS A 576 -0.25 1.83 -19.25
N GLN A 577 -1.11 2.13 -18.28
CA GLN A 577 -1.57 1.16 -17.27
C GLN A 577 -2.81 0.38 -17.74
N THR A 578 -2.69 -0.29 -18.87
CA THR A 578 -3.85 -0.85 -19.61
C THR A 578 -4.39 -2.17 -19.06
N ALA A 579 -3.62 -2.93 -18.30
CA ALA A 579 -4.01 -4.25 -17.84
C ALA A 579 -5.31 -4.23 -16.99
N PHE A 580 -5.39 -3.31 -16.02
CA PHE A 580 -6.57 -3.17 -15.16
C PHE A 580 -7.77 -2.59 -15.90
N VAL A 581 -7.54 -1.59 -16.76
CA VAL A 581 -8.57 -1.00 -17.62
C VAL A 581 -9.24 -2.06 -18.50
N ARG A 582 -8.44 -2.91 -19.16
CA ARG A 582 -8.94 -4.00 -20.01
C ARG A 582 -9.66 -5.09 -19.21
N ALA A 583 -9.18 -5.41 -18.01
CA ALA A 583 -9.79 -6.43 -17.15
C ALA A 583 -11.17 -6.02 -16.59
N LEU A 584 -11.36 -4.73 -16.29
CA LEU A 584 -12.62 -4.25 -15.70
C LEU A 584 -13.75 -4.11 -16.74
N GLY A 585 -13.43 -3.68 -17.97
CA GLY A 585 -14.43 -3.48 -19.02
C GLY A 585 -15.36 -2.28 -18.81
N GLY A 586 -15.04 -1.38 -17.87
CA GLY A 586 -15.84 -0.18 -17.57
C GLY A 586 -15.10 0.83 -16.69
N LEU A 587 -15.79 1.92 -16.33
CA LEU A 587 -15.25 3.04 -15.52
C LEU A 587 -15.87 3.17 -14.13
N ASP A 588 -16.56 2.12 -13.65
CA ASP A 588 -17.24 2.13 -12.34
C ASP A 588 -16.26 2.54 -11.22
N PRO A 589 -16.55 3.62 -10.46
CA PRO A 589 -15.64 4.14 -9.45
C PRO A 589 -15.32 3.14 -8.34
N LEU A 590 -16.20 2.15 -8.09
CA LEU A 590 -15.96 1.13 -7.06
C LEU A 590 -14.76 0.21 -7.37
N PHE A 591 -14.36 0.10 -8.64
CA PHE A 591 -13.30 -0.80 -9.09
C PHE A 591 -12.10 -0.08 -9.72
N ALA A 592 -12.11 1.26 -9.75
CA ALA A 592 -11.01 2.05 -10.24
C ALA A 592 -9.83 2.01 -9.23
N VAL A 593 -8.91 1.05 -9.41
CA VAL A 593 -7.83 0.76 -8.46
C VAL A 593 -6.46 1.30 -8.86
N ASP A 594 -6.26 1.62 -10.13
CA ASP A 594 -5.02 2.23 -10.64
C ASP A 594 -5.23 3.71 -10.94
N ASN A 595 -4.15 4.50 -10.87
CA ASN A 595 -4.26 5.95 -10.92
C ASN A 595 -4.75 6.49 -12.28
N GLN A 596 -4.41 5.84 -13.40
CA GLN A 596 -4.88 6.29 -14.72
C GLN A 596 -6.36 5.93 -14.94
N LEU A 597 -6.82 4.79 -14.43
CA LEU A 597 -8.23 4.44 -14.39
C LEU A 597 -9.03 5.38 -13.49
N LEU A 598 -8.46 5.79 -12.36
CA LEU A 598 -9.03 6.83 -11.49
C LEU A 598 -9.17 8.17 -12.21
N GLU A 599 -8.15 8.62 -12.95
CA GLU A 599 -8.23 9.83 -13.79
C GLU A 599 -9.40 9.78 -14.79
N MET A 600 -9.61 8.61 -15.43
CA MET A 600 -10.74 8.41 -16.36
C MET A 600 -12.09 8.33 -15.63
N SER A 601 -12.17 7.64 -14.50
CA SER A 601 -13.41 7.48 -13.72
C SER A 601 -13.88 8.84 -13.15
N CYS A 602 -12.97 9.66 -12.62
CA CYS A 602 -13.29 11.01 -12.13
C CYS A 602 -13.80 11.97 -13.22
N CYS A 603 -13.59 11.67 -14.50
CA CYS A 603 -14.21 12.44 -15.58
C CYS A 603 -15.72 12.16 -15.68
N VAL A 604 -16.16 10.99 -15.25
CA VAL A 604 -17.54 10.49 -15.39
C VAL A 604 -18.35 10.65 -14.09
N PHE A 605 -17.71 10.49 -12.94
CA PHE A 605 -18.37 10.51 -11.63
C PHE A 605 -17.90 11.71 -10.80
N ALA A 606 -18.76 12.19 -9.88
CA ALA A 606 -18.44 13.27 -8.96
C ALA A 606 -18.72 12.84 -7.51
N ASN A 607 -18.00 13.45 -6.58
CA ASN A 607 -18.03 13.12 -5.15
C ASN A 607 -18.91 14.08 -4.36
N LEU A 608 -19.22 13.75 -3.10
CA LEU A 608 -19.86 14.71 -2.20
C LEU A 608 -18.95 15.93 -1.98
N LEU A 609 -17.68 15.67 -1.72
CA LEU A 609 -16.63 16.67 -1.53
C LEU A 609 -15.51 16.46 -2.54
N ARG A 610 -14.68 17.46 -2.77
CA ARG A 610 -13.48 17.36 -3.59
C ARG A 610 -12.30 17.91 -2.81
N LEU A 611 -11.13 17.29 -2.93
CA LEU A 611 -9.90 17.85 -2.38
C LEU A 611 -9.27 18.79 -3.43
N ASP A 612 -9.00 20.05 -3.13
CA ASP A 612 -8.33 20.99 -4.04
C ASP A 612 -7.10 21.58 -3.36
N ASP A 613 -5.91 21.27 -3.88
CA ASP A 613 -4.61 21.66 -3.29
C ASP A 613 -4.51 21.37 -1.77
N GLY A 614 -4.98 20.20 -1.35
CA GLY A 614 -4.96 19.76 0.06
C GLY A 614 -6.12 20.25 0.93
N VAL A 615 -7.02 21.07 0.38
CA VAL A 615 -8.18 21.62 1.09
C VAL A 615 -9.47 20.95 0.62
N LEU A 616 -10.32 20.53 1.55
CA LEU A 616 -11.65 20.02 1.20
C LEU A 616 -12.56 21.15 0.75
N VAL A 617 -13.17 20.98 -0.43
CA VAL A 617 -14.14 21.91 -1.02
C VAL A 617 -15.44 21.19 -1.40
N PRO A 618 -16.59 21.89 -1.42
CA PRO A 618 -17.85 21.30 -1.83
C PRO A 618 -17.87 20.84 -3.30
N GLU A 619 -18.49 19.68 -3.59
CA GLU A 619 -18.73 19.19 -4.94
C GLU A 619 -20.20 18.90 -5.21
N LEU A 620 -20.70 17.67 -5.02
CA LEU A 620 -22.14 17.37 -5.11
C LEU A 620 -22.90 17.89 -3.88
N ALA A 621 -22.24 17.89 -2.72
CA ALA A 621 -22.71 18.65 -1.58
C ALA A 621 -22.35 20.14 -1.77
N GLU A 622 -23.26 21.05 -1.45
CA GLU A 622 -22.98 22.48 -1.40
C GLU A 622 -22.34 22.92 -0.09
N ARG A 623 -22.66 22.22 1.01
CA ARG A 623 -22.06 22.41 2.34
C ARG A 623 -22.22 21.14 3.17
N TRP A 624 -21.46 21.05 4.26
CA TRP A 624 -21.59 19.98 5.25
C TRP A 624 -21.49 20.54 6.67
N GLU A 625 -22.00 19.79 7.63
CA GLU A 625 -21.84 20.04 9.07
C GLU A 625 -21.18 18.80 9.68
N ALA A 626 -20.16 19.00 10.50
CA ALA A 626 -19.52 17.95 11.28
C ALA A 626 -19.71 18.28 12.77
N ASP A 627 -20.15 17.30 13.55
CA ASP A 627 -20.30 17.51 14.98
C ASP A 627 -18.92 17.52 15.69
N PRO A 628 -18.80 18.16 16.87
CA PRO A 628 -17.52 18.20 17.59
C PRO A 628 -16.97 16.84 18.00
N SER A 629 -17.81 15.79 18.08
CA SER A 629 -17.37 14.43 18.40
C SER A 629 -16.79 13.67 17.20
N ALA A 630 -16.86 14.26 15.99
CA ALA A 630 -16.42 13.63 14.72
C ALA A 630 -17.08 12.27 14.45
N ARG A 631 -18.33 12.11 14.89
CA ARG A 631 -19.15 10.89 14.70
C ARG A 631 -20.37 11.13 13.83
N ARG A 632 -20.78 12.38 13.60
CA ARG A 632 -21.97 12.72 12.83
C ARG A 632 -21.64 13.79 11.79
N TYR A 633 -22.00 13.49 10.55
CA TYR A 633 -21.75 14.35 9.39
C TYR A 633 -23.03 14.52 8.60
N ARG A 634 -23.46 15.76 8.39
CA ARG A 634 -24.63 16.09 7.58
C ARG A 634 -24.20 16.76 6.29
N PHE A 635 -24.68 16.25 5.17
CA PHE A 635 -24.38 16.75 3.83
C PHE A 635 -25.65 17.32 3.21
N TYR A 636 -25.53 18.53 2.66
CA TYR A 636 -26.59 19.21 1.94
C TYR A 636 -26.23 19.21 0.45
N LEU A 637 -27.01 18.50 -0.36
CA LEU A 637 -26.80 18.30 -1.79
C LEU A 637 -27.27 19.51 -2.60
N ARG A 638 -26.55 19.81 -3.67
CA ARG A 638 -26.93 20.85 -4.62
C ARG A 638 -28.23 20.52 -5.33
N GLN A 639 -29.08 21.54 -5.51
CA GLN A 639 -30.30 21.39 -6.29
C GLN A 639 -30.01 21.31 -7.80
N GLY A 640 -30.84 20.56 -8.52
CA GLY A 640 -30.84 20.55 -9.99
C GLY A 640 -29.71 19.77 -10.65
N ILE A 641 -28.94 18.97 -9.91
CA ILE A 641 -27.96 18.05 -10.50
C ILE A 641 -28.68 16.84 -11.11
N THR A 642 -28.28 16.44 -12.31
CA THR A 642 -28.77 15.24 -12.99
C THR A 642 -27.64 14.27 -13.30
N PHE A 643 -27.95 12.98 -13.25
CA PHE A 643 -27.12 11.93 -13.86
C PHE A 643 -27.09 12.08 -15.38
N HIS A 644 -26.13 11.43 -16.05
CA HIS A 644 -25.96 11.50 -17.51
C HIS A 644 -27.17 11.00 -18.32
N ASP A 645 -28.07 10.22 -17.71
CA ASP A 645 -29.32 9.78 -18.33
C ASP A 645 -30.52 10.70 -18.04
N GLY A 646 -30.30 11.84 -17.38
CA GLY A 646 -31.30 12.87 -17.11
C GLY A 646 -32.08 12.72 -15.80
N MET A 647 -31.87 11.62 -15.05
CA MET A 647 -32.50 11.46 -13.73
C MET A 647 -31.88 12.42 -12.70
N PRO A 648 -32.68 13.04 -11.81
CA PRO A 648 -32.15 13.93 -10.77
C PRO A 648 -31.32 13.16 -9.74
N LEU A 649 -30.28 13.78 -9.21
CA LEU A 649 -29.51 13.27 -8.07
C LEU A 649 -30.26 13.58 -6.76
N THR A 650 -30.47 12.56 -5.93
CA THR A 650 -31.05 12.71 -4.58
C THR A 650 -30.18 12.06 -3.50
N ALA A 651 -30.43 12.38 -2.24
CA ALA A 651 -29.79 11.74 -1.09
C ALA A 651 -30.02 10.22 -1.05
N ARG A 652 -31.12 9.72 -1.63
CA ARG A 652 -31.38 8.27 -1.77
C ARG A 652 -30.40 7.60 -2.74
N ASP A 653 -29.96 8.29 -3.79
CA ASP A 653 -28.98 7.74 -4.73
C ASP A 653 -27.60 7.65 -4.08
N VAL A 654 -27.23 8.64 -3.26
CA VAL A 654 -26.00 8.60 -2.46
C VAL A 654 -26.02 7.41 -1.50
N LYS A 655 -27.12 7.23 -0.75
CA LYS A 655 -27.30 6.08 0.15
C LYS A 655 -27.15 4.75 -0.61
N ARG A 656 -27.87 4.58 -1.72
CA ARG A 656 -27.81 3.36 -2.53
C ARG A 656 -26.40 3.07 -3.05
N HIS A 657 -25.66 4.10 -3.47
CA HIS A 657 -24.30 3.92 -3.94
C HIS A 657 -23.36 3.46 -2.80
N PHE A 658 -23.50 4.04 -1.60
CA PHE A 658 -22.68 3.65 -0.45
C PHE A 658 -23.04 2.26 0.07
N GLU A 659 -24.32 1.88 0.04
CA GLU A 659 -24.75 0.50 0.28
C GLU A 659 -24.18 -0.46 -0.77
N ARG A 660 -24.13 -0.05 -2.05
CA ARG A 660 -23.47 -0.83 -3.12
C ARG A 660 -21.96 -1.02 -2.88
N LEU A 661 -21.28 -0.01 -2.33
CA LEU A 661 -19.87 -0.13 -1.93
C LEU A 661 -19.69 -1.18 -0.83
N LEU A 662 -20.62 -1.23 0.13
CA LEU A 662 -20.60 -2.11 1.29
C LEU A 662 -21.07 -3.54 1.00
N ASP A 663 -21.85 -3.74 -0.06
CA ASP A 663 -22.46 -5.03 -0.41
C ASP A 663 -21.39 -6.09 -0.79
N PRO A 664 -21.29 -7.20 -0.03
CA PRO A 664 -20.36 -8.29 -0.33
C PRO A 664 -20.55 -8.91 -1.72
N ALA A 665 -21.76 -8.87 -2.27
CA ALA A 665 -22.07 -9.42 -3.59
C ALA A 665 -21.39 -8.60 -4.72
N VAL A 666 -21.16 -7.31 -4.48
CA VAL A 666 -20.47 -6.41 -5.43
C VAL A 666 -18.96 -6.68 -5.44
N LYS A 667 -18.40 -7.21 -4.35
CA LYS A 667 -16.96 -7.49 -4.20
C LYS A 667 -16.08 -6.25 -4.45
N SER A 668 -16.53 -5.08 -3.99
CA SER A 668 -15.72 -3.86 -4.06
C SER A 668 -14.39 -4.06 -3.32
N PRO A 669 -13.23 -3.73 -3.93
CA PRO A 669 -11.92 -3.84 -3.29
C PRO A 669 -11.78 -3.03 -2.00
N ASP A 670 -12.54 -1.93 -1.86
CA ASP A 670 -12.42 -0.96 -0.78
C ASP A 670 -13.68 -0.86 0.07
N ARG A 671 -14.40 -2.00 0.19
CA ARG A 671 -15.57 -2.14 1.08
C ARG A 671 -15.31 -1.60 2.49
N THR A 672 -14.08 -1.76 2.98
CA THR A 672 -13.65 -1.35 4.32
C THR A 672 -13.64 0.16 4.56
N LEU A 673 -13.74 1.00 3.50
CA LEU A 673 -13.72 2.46 3.65
C LEU A 673 -14.86 2.99 4.54
N LEU A 674 -16.06 2.39 4.40
CA LEU A 674 -17.27 2.79 5.11
C LEU A 674 -17.73 1.76 6.17
N GLU A 675 -16.89 0.78 6.52
CA GLU A 675 -17.22 -0.23 7.54
C GLU A 675 -17.36 0.35 8.96
N ASP A 676 -16.88 1.57 9.20
CA ASP A 676 -17.00 2.27 10.48
C ASP A 676 -18.33 3.07 10.60
N VAL A 677 -19.17 3.08 9.55
CA VAL A 677 -20.51 3.69 9.58
C VAL A 677 -21.46 2.81 10.40
N GLU A 678 -22.29 3.41 11.25
CA GLU A 678 -23.23 2.67 12.11
C GLU A 678 -24.08 1.68 11.30
N GLY A 679 -24.04 0.39 11.68
CA GLY A 679 -24.80 -0.66 11.00
C GLY A 679 -24.20 -1.18 9.69
N ALA A 680 -23.09 -0.61 9.19
CA ALA A 680 -22.44 -1.06 7.96
C ALA A 680 -21.92 -2.50 8.06
N ARG A 681 -21.37 -2.90 9.22
CA ARG A 681 -20.91 -4.29 9.46
C ARG A 681 -22.07 -5.28 9.51
N ALA A 682 -23.20 -4.88 10.09
CA ALA A 682 -24.41 -5.70 10.12
C ALA A 682 -25.00 -5.88 8.70
N PHE A 683 -25.02 -4.83 7.90
CA PHE A 683 -25.40 -4.90 6.48
C PHE A 683 -24.45 -5.81 5.69
N ALA A 684 -23.14 -5.59 5.82
CA ALA A 684 -22.13 -6.34 5.08
C ALA A 684 -21.98 -7.81 5.53
N SER A 685 -22.59 -8.23 6.64
CA SER A 685 -22.69 -9.63 7.08
C SER A 685 -24.06 -10.27 6.77
N GLY A 686 -24.98 -9.52 6.16
CA GLY A 686 -26.34 -9.97 5.86
C GLY A 686 -27.29 -9.99 7.06
N GLN A 687 -26.89 -9.43 8.21
CA GLN A 687 -27.70 -9.34 9.43
C GLN A 687 -28.70 -8.17 9.37
N ALA A 688 -28.41 -7.13 8.58
CA ALA A 688 -29.30 -5.99 8.33
C ALA A 688 -29.58 -5.84 6.83
N ARG A 689 -30.73 -5.24 6.49
CA ARG A 689 -31.15 -5.01 5.08
C ARG A 689 -30.68 -3.67 4.52
N ASP A 690 -30.36 -2.72 5.38
CA ASP A 690 -29.92 -1.39 5.04
C ASP A 690 -28.87 -0.90 6.05
N VAL A 691 -28.18 0.19 5.71
CA VAL A 691 -27.16 0.79 6.60
C VAL A 691 -27.81 1.92 7.40
N THR A 692 -28.08 1.67 8.68
CA THR A 692 -28.80 2.60 9.59
C THR A 692 -28.06 3.91 9.84
N GLY A 693 -26.73 3.89 9.76
CA GLY A 693 -25.87 5.05 9.89
C GLY A 693 -25.93 5.99 8.69
N ILE A 694 -26.53 5.57 7.56
CA ILE A 694 -26.75 6.41 6.38
C ILE A 694 -28.23 6.77 6.33
N GLU A 695 -28.57 7.95 6.82
CA GLU A 695 -29.94 8.41 7.01
C GLU A 695 -30.29 9.50 5.99
N VAL A 696 -31.37 9.27 5.22
CA VAL A 696 -31.90 10.25 4.27
C VAL A 696 -32.95 11.07 5.01
N LEU A 697 -32.65 12.34 5.28
CA LEU A 697 -33.57 13.24 6.00
C LEU A 697 -34.61 13.84 5.04
N ASP A 698 -34.17 14.18 3.83
CA ASP A 698 -35.00 14.62 2.71
C ASP A 698 -34.29 14.34 1.38
N ASP A 699 -34.86 14.73 0.24
CA ASP A 699 -34.29 14.44 -1.09
C ASP A 699 -32.90 15.08 -1.33
N GLN A 700 -32.51 16.09 -0.54
CA GLN A 700 -31.25 16.82 -0.66
C GLN A 700 -30.39 16.78 0.61
N THR A 701 -30.86 16.16 1.69
CA THR A 701 -30.12 16.10 2.96
C THR A 701 -29.86 14.66 3.38
N LEU A 702 -28.58 14.34 3.56
CA LEU A 702 -28.11 13.05 4.05
C LEU A 702 -27.33 13.24 5.35
N GLU A 703 -27.60 12.41 6.36
CA GLU A 703 -26.79 12.31 7.57
C GLU A 703 -26.05 10.97 7.61
N ILE A 704 -24.75 11.02 7.92
CA ILE A 704 -23.90 9.85 8.12
C ILE A 704 -23.41 9.82 9.56
N ARG A 705 -23.61 8.69 10.25
CA ARG A 705 -23.20 8.44 11.62
C ARG A 705 -22.16 7.32 11.70
N LEU A 706 -21.13 7.51 12.51
CA LEU A 706 -20.02 6.58 12.70
C LEU A 706 -20.08 5.93 14.09
N GLU A 707 -19.68 4.65 14.18
CA GLU A 707 -19.60 3.93 15.46
C GLU A 707 -18.54 4.55 16.39
N GLU A 708 -17.44 5.03 15.81
CA GLU A 708 -16.32 5.71 16.49
C GLU A 708 -15.91 7.00 15.74
N PRO A 709 -15.28 7.97 16.42
CA PRO A 709 -14.78 9.17 15.76
C PRO A 709 -13.79 8.82 14.66
N LYS A 710 -13.83 9.54 13.54
CA LYS A 710 -12.84 9.36 12.47
C LYS A 710 -12.38 10.71 11.94
N ALA A 711 -11.20 11.13 12.39
CA ALA A 711 -10.69 12.49 12.15
C ALA A 711 -10.60 12.87 10.66
N PHE A 712 -10.43 11.89 9.77
CA PHE A 712 -10.30 12.07 8.33
C PHE A 712 -11.52 11.61 7.51
N PHE A 713 -12.70 11.47 8.12
CA PHE A 713 -13.89 10.97 7.43
C PHE A 713 -14.30 11.83 6.22
N LEU A 714 -14.22 13.16 6.33
CA LEU A 714 -14.56 14.06 5.23
C LEU A 714 -13.62 13.89 4.03
N GLN A 715 -12.36 13.55 4.26
CA GLN A 715 -11.40 13.24 3.20
C GLN A 715 -11.80 11.96 2.45
N LEU A 716 -12.40 10.98 3.14
CA LEU A 716 -12.94 9.80 2.48
C LEU A 716 -14.06 10.15 1.50
N MET A 717 -14.88 11.16 1.80
CA MET A 717 -15.96 11.64 0.92
C MET A 717 -15.46 12.37 -0.34
N ALA A 718 -14.15 12.64 -0.41
CA ALA A 718 -13.48 13.18 -1.59
C ALA A 718 -12.68 12.13 -2.36
N LEU A 719 -12.66 10.87 -1.91
CA LEU A 719 -11.98 9.79 -2.62
C LEU A 719 -12.76 9.40 -3.87
N PRO A 720 -12.12 9.23 -5.04
CA PRO A 720 -12.80 8.83 -6.28
C PRO A 720 -13.74 7.62 -6.16
N ARG A 721 -13.42 6.67 -5.27
CA ARG A 721 -14.22 5.47 -5.03
C ARG A 721 -15.53 5.71 -4.29
N THR A 722 -15.67 6.88 -3.68
CA THR A 722 -16.93 7.35 -3.08
C THR A 722 -17.71 8.25 -4.03
N ALA A 723 -17.27 8.38 -5.29
CA ALA A 723 -17.98 9.16 -6.30
C ALA A 723 -19.32 8.49 -6.62
N VAL A 724 -20.39 9.29 -6.65
CA VAL A 724 -21.76 8.75 -6.69
C VAL A 724 -22.11 8.34 -8.12
N GLY A 725 -22.31 7.05 -8.31
CA GLY A 725 -22.79 6.45 -9.55
C GLY A 725 -24.14 5.76 -9.40
N ARG A 726 -24.97 5.81 -10.44
CA ARG A 726 -26.29 5.15 -10.47
C ARG A 726 -26.27 4.02 -11.50
N VAL A 727 -26.76 2.85 -11.09
CA VAL A 727 -26.91 1.70 -11.98
C VAL A 727 -28.21 1.86 -12.79
N THR A 728 -28.12 1.85 -14.11
CA THR A 728 -29.27 1.91 -15.02
C THR A 728 -29.96 0.55 -15.15
N ALA A 729 -31.14 0.51 -15.78
CA ALA A 729 -31.81 -0.74 -16.12
C ALA A 729 -31.00 -1.66 -17.05
N SER A 730 -30.06 -1.09 -17.83
CA SER A 730 -29.14 -1.86 -18.68
C SER A 730 -27.92 -2.41 -17.93
N GLY A 731 -27.80 -2.13 -16.62
CA GLY A 731 -26.66 -2.52 -15.79
C GLY A 731 -25.43 -1.61 -15.94
N GLN A 732 -25.51 -0.56 -16.76
CA GLN A 732 -24.44 0.43 -16.89
C GLN A 732 -24.45 1.39 -15.69
N VAL A 733 -23.28 1.76 -15.19
CA VAL A 733 -23.15 2.77 -14.14
C VAL A 733 -22.96 4.14 -14.79
N VAL A 734 -23.87 5.07 -14.51
CA VAL A 734 -23.83 6.45 -15.01
C VAL A 734 -23.54 7.42 -13.87
N GLY A 735 -22.82 8.50 -14.17
CA GLY A 735 -22.39 9.48 -13.17
C GLY A 735 -23.03 10.85 -13.36
N THR A 736 -22.53 11.83 -12.62
CA THR A 736 -22.92 13.25 -12.65
C THR A 736 -21.76 14.16 -13.09
N GLY A 737 -20.62 13.56 -13.46
CA GLY A 737 -19.36 14.24 -13.76
C GLY A 737 -19.36 15.05 -15.06
N PRO A 738 -18.24 15.75 -15.34
CA PRO A 738 -18.09 16.69 -16.45
C PRO A 738 -18.18 16.03 -17.84
N TYR A 739 -17.90 14.74 -17.96
CA TYR A 739 -17.97 14.00 -19.21
C TYR A 739 -18.84 12.75 -19.07
N ARG A 740 -19.42 12.28 -20.17
CA ARG A 740 -20.17 11.02 -20.26
C ARG A 740 -19.47 10.04 -21.18
N GLN A 741 -19.53 8.75 -20.85
CA GLN A 741 -18.91 7.69 -21.64
C GLN A 741 -19.65 7.46 -22.96
N VAL A 742 -18.91 7.48 -24.07
CA VAL A 742 -19.40 7.20 -25.43
C VAL A 742 -18.92 5.83 -25.92
N GLU A 743 -17.64 5.53 -25.72
CA GLU A 743 -17.00 4.31 -26.21
C GLU A 743 -16.08 3.75 -25.13
N PHE A 744 -16.13 2.43 -24.92
CA PHE A 744 -15.16 1.69 -24.12
C PHE A 744 -14.65 0.53 -24.97
N GLY A 745 -13.55 0.75 -25.69
CA GLY A 745 -12.96 -0.21 -26.62
C GLY A 745 -11.64 -0.79 -26.11
N GLN A 746 -11.08 -1.75 -26.86
CA GLN A 746 -9.81 -2.40 -26.52
C GLN A 746 -8.58 -1.52 -26.79
N GLU A 747 -8.70 -0.60 -27.76
CA GLU A 747 -7.63 0.32 -28.17
C GLU A 747 -7.81 1.73 -27.60
N ARG A 748 -9.06 2.13 -27.36
CA ARG A 748 -9.38 3.48 -26.87
C ARG A 748 -10.66 3.56 -26.06
N ILE A 749 -10.74 4.58 -25.20
CA ILE A 749 -11.94 4.97 -24.46
C ILE A 749 -12.28 6.41 -24.86
N VAL A 750 -13.54 6.70 -25.15
CA VAL A 750 -14.00 8.02 -25.58
C VAL A 750 -15.04 8.55 -24.63
N LEU A 751 -14.80 9.76 -24.12
CA LEU A 751 -15.76 10.53 -23.32
C LEU A 751 -16.13 11.80 -24.07
N GLU A 752 -17.38 12.24 -23.93
CA GLU A 752 -17.86 13.52 -24.47
C GLU A 752 -18.41 14.42 -23.38
N ARG A 753 -18.42 15.72 -23.64
CA ARG A 753 -18.88 16.73 -22.67
C ARG A 753 -20.31 16.47 -22.19
N ASN A 754 -20.50 16.51 -20.87
CA ASN A 754 -21.82 16.54 -20.25
C ASN A 754 -22.42 17.95 -20.39
N ARG A 755 -23.40 18.09 -21.30
CA ARG A 755 -24.05 19.39 -21.57
C ARG A 755 -24.93 19.89 -20.42
N THR A 756 -25.36 18.98 -19.55
CA THR A 756 -26.16 19.29 -18.34
C THR A 756 -25.29 19.36 -17.09
N TYR A 757 -23.98 19.49 -17.24
CA TYR A 757 -23.09 19.61 -16.09
C TYR A 757 -23.41 20.86 -15.27
N TRP A 758 -23.48 20.70 -13.95
CA TRP A 758 -23.99 21.73 -13.05
C TRP A 758 -23.05 22.94 -12.91
N ARG A 759 -21.73 22.77 -13.15
CA ARG A 759 -20.78 23.88 -13.19
C ARG A 759 -20.88 24.60 -14.54
N GLN A 760 -21.56 25.74 -14.53
CA GLN A 760 -21.72 26.60 -15.70
C GLN A 760 -20.36 26.94 -16.34
N GLY A 761 -20.27 26.82 -17.66
CA GLY A 761 -19.05 27.09 -18.43
C GLY A 761 -18.01 25.97 -18.44
N GLN A 762 -18.21 24.86 -17.72
CA GLN A 762 -17.31 23.70 -17.70
C GLN A 762 -18.01 22.41 -18.17
N PRO A 763 -17.26 21.35 -18.51
CA PRO A 763 -15.85 21.42 -18.91
C PRO A 763 -15.69 22.18 -20.24
N LEU A 764 -14.47 22.60 -20.57
CA LEU A 764 -14.20 23.38 -21.79
C LEU A 764 -14.04 22.50 -23.03
N LEU A 765 -13.44 21.32 -22.91
CA LEU A 765 -13.23 20.40 -24.04
C LEU A 765 -14.53 19.69 -24.45
N ASP A 766 -14.71 19.44 -25.75
CA ASP A 766 -15.87 18.71 -26.25
C ASP A 766 -15.74 17.20 -26.06
N ARG A 767 -14.51 16.69 -26.14
CA ARG A 767 -14.23 15.25 -26.19
C ARG A 767 -12.86 14.91 -25.60
N LEU A 768 -12.78 13.76 -24.94
CA LEU A 768 -11.55 13.15 -24.45
C LEU A 768 -11.40 11.77 -25.11
N GLU A 769 -10.21 11.47 -25.61
CA GLU A 769 -9.88 10.15 -26.16
C GLU A 769 -8.68 9.58 -25.41
N PHE A 770 -8.89 8.50 -24.68
CA PHE A 770 -7.83 7.79 -23.96
C PHE A 770 -7.34 6.63 -24.83
N HIS A 771 -6.10 6.69 -25.30
CA HIS A 771 -5.47 5.67 -26.16
C HIS A 771 -4.68 4.69 -25.30
N LEU A 772 -5.02 3.41 -25.37
CA LEU A 772 -4.45 2.35 -24.55
C LEU A 772 -3.16 1.82 -25.20
N VAL A 773 -2.01 2.04 -24.56
CA VAL A 773 -0.67 1.59 -25.01
C VAL A 773 -0.01 0.68 -23.98
N ASP A 774 1.00 -0.10 -24.39
CA ASP A 774 1.52 -1.18 -23.52
C ASP A 774 2.66 -0.74 -22.58
N SER A 775 3.28 0.43 -22.80
CA SER A 775 4.36 0.93 -21.93
C SER A 775 4.43 2.46 -21.85
N ARG A 776 5.16 2.97 -20.86
CA ARG A 776 5.42 4.41 -20.69
C ARG A 776 6.25 4.96 -21.86
N GLU A 777 7.24 4.20 -22.31
CA GLU A 777 8.08 4.55 -23.46
C GLU A 777 7.22 4.66 -24.73
N GLN A 778 6.31 3.71 -24.96
CA GLN A 778 5.36 3.80 -26.08
C GLN A 778 4.43 5.01 -25.96
N ALA A 779 3.94 5.32 -24.75
CA ALA A 779 3.12 6.51 -24.53
C ALA A 779 3.88 7.81 -24.86
N VAL A 780 5.16 7.90 -24.43
CA VAL A 780 6.01 9.05 -24.72
C VAL A 780 6.37 9.13 -26.21
N LEU A 781 6.66 8.01 -26.87
CA LEU A 781 6.85 7.96 -28.32
C LEU A 781 5.59 8.42 -29.07
N ALA A 782 4.41 7.98 -28.65
CA ALA A 782 3.15 8.43 -29.23
C ALA A 782 2.92 9.94 -29.03
N LEU A 783 3.40 10.51 -27.92
CA LEU A 783 3.36 11.96 -27.68
C LEU A 783 4.35 12.71 -28.61
N GLN A 784 5.54 12.17 -28.83
CA GLN A 784 6.53 12.75 -29.77
C GLN A 784 6.04 12.71 -31.22
N GLU A 785 5.36 11.62 -31.60
CA GLU A 785 4.74 11.44 -32.91
C GLU A 785 3.42 12.23 -33.06
N ASN A 786 3.00 12.98 -32.04
CA ASN A 786 1.74 13.72 -31.98
C ASN A 786 0.48 12.84 -32.18
N LYS A 787 0.58 11.54 -31.89
CA LYS A 787 -0.56 10.61 -31.87
C LYS A 787 -1.43 10.84 -30.64
N VAL A 788 -0.82 11.19 -29.51
CA VAL A 788 -1.49 11.66 -28.28
C VAL A 788 -1.00 13.07 -27.93
N ASP A 789 -1.84 13.81 -27.19
CA ASP A 789 -1.59 15.19 -26.76
C ASP A 789 -1.08 15.26 -25.31
N LEU A 790 -1.31 14.23 -24.48
CA LEU A 790 -0.95 14.21 -23.06
C LEU A 790 -0.60 12.80 -22.58
N VAL A 791 0.38 12.69 -21.67
CA VAL A 791 0.72 11.46 -20.95
C VAL A 791 1.00 11.81 -19.48
N SER A 792 0.31 11.12 -18.56
CA SER A 792 0.48 11.23 -17.10
C SER A 792 1.31 10.08 -16.52
N HIS A 793 1.69 10.19 -15.24
CA HIS A 793 2.42 9.16 -14.48
C HIS A 793 3.76 8.71 -15.08
N LEU A 794 4.55 9.67 -15.55
CA LEU A 794 5.93 9.49 -16.02
C LEU A 794 6.96 9.63 -14.88
N PHE A 795 8.14 9.03 -15.08
CA PHE A 795 9.32 9.19 -14.19
C PHE A 795 10.40 10.05 -14.85
N ALA A 796 11.38 10.50 -14.07
CA ALA A 796 12.47 11.37 -14.53
C ALA A 796 13.16 10.85 -15.80
N MET A 797 13.50 9.55 -15.85
CA MET A 797 14.15 8.96 -17.02
C MET A 797 13.33 9.07 -18.31
N HIS A 798 11.99 9.02 -18.23
CA HIS A 798 11.12 9.11 -19.42
C HIS A 798 11.07 10.52 -20.01
N VAL A 799 11.21 11.54 -19.16
CA VAL A 799 11.19 12.94 -19.59
C VAL A 799 12.59 13.46 -19.93
N GLU A 800 13.65 12.89 -19.32
CA GLU A 800 15.05 13.27 -19.58
C GLU A 800 15.65 12.56 -20.81
N SER A 801 15.41 11.25 -20.98
CA SER A 801 16.08 10.45 -22.02
C SER A 801 15.54 10.65 -23.43
N LEU A 802 14.27 11.09 -23.56
CA LEU A 802 13.58 11.15 -24.85
C LEU A 802 13.57 12.55 -25.46
N GLU A 803 14.23 13.55 -24.87
CA GLU A 803 14.33 14.92 -25.40
C GLU A 803 13.00 15.45 -25.97
N LEU A 804 12.03 15.70 -25.10
CA LEU A 804 10.72 16.24 -25.48
C LEU A 804 10.85 17.66 -26.08
N ASP A 805 10.89 17.75 -27.41
CA ASP A 805 11.02 18.99 -28.18
C ASP A 805 9.65 19.65 -28.42
N GLY A 806 9.39 20.72 -27.67
CA GLY A 806 8.14 21.48 -27.75
C GLY A 806 7.02 21.00 -26.83
N GLN A 807 7.11 19.80 -26.26
CA GLN A 807 6.16 19.39 -25.24
C GLN A 807 6.46 20.10 -23.91
N GLN A 808 5.41 20.41 -23.16
CA GLN A 808 5.54 20.91 -21.81
C GLN A 808 5.64 19.73 -20.83
N VAL A 809 6.51 19.86 -19.84
CA VAL A 809 6.63 18.89 -18.75
C VAL A 809 6.20 19.57 -17.44
N VAL A 810 5.27 18.92 -16.73
CA VAL A 810 4.89 19.27 -15.36
C VAL A 810 5.51 18.24 -14.45
N THR A 811 6.10 18.71 -13.35
CA THR A 811 6.64 17.86 -12.30
C THR A 811 6.02 18.29 -10.98
N SER A 812 5.60 17.33 -10.16
CA SER A 812 5.13 17.60 -8.80
C SER A 812 5.64 16.54 -7.83
N THR A 813 5.70 16.89 -6.56
CA THR A 813 5.81 15.93 -5.46
C THR A 813 4.40 15.47 -5.11
N THR A 814 4.24 14.16 -5.00
CA THR A 814 3.01 13.53 -4.54
C THR A 814 3.39 12.75 -3.29
N PRO A 815 2.63 12.86 -2.19
CA PRO A 815 2.85 12.05 -0.99
C PRO A 815 2.83 10.57 -1.38
N SER A 816 4.02 9.99 -1.48
CA SER A 816 4.21 8.66 -2.02
C SER A 816 5.51 8.06 -1.52
N THR A 817 5.56 6.74 -1.41
CA THR A 817 6.74 6.02 -0.94
C THR A 817 6.89 4.74 -1.76
N SER A 818 8.07 4.58 -2.38
CA SER A 818 8.56 3.31 -2.90
C SER A 818 9.19 2.53 -1.76
N PHE A 819 8.79 1.27 -1.56
CA PHE A 819 9.34 0.41 -0.53
C PHE A 819 9.51 -1.04 -0.97
N LEU A 820 10.42 -1.75 -0.30
CA LEU A 820 10.56 -3.20 -0.36
C LEU A 820 9.77 -3.82 0.80
N GLY A 821 8.76 -4.63 0.48
CA GLY A 821 7.93 -5.35 1.44
C GLY A 821 8.25 -6.84 1.48
N PHE A 822 7.86 -7.50 2.58
CA PHE A 822 8.17 -8.91 2.85
C PHE A 822 6.96 -9.66 3.41
N ASN A 823 6.91 -10.97 3.22
CA ASN A 823 6.08 -11.86 4.04
C ASN A 823 6.82 -12.16 5.35
N LEU A 824 6.43 -11.47 6.42
CA LEU A 824 7.06 -11.55 7.74
C LEU A 824 6.70 -12.82 8.52
N ARG A 825 5.84 -13.69 7.97
CA ARG A 825 5.47 -14.98 8.57
C ARG A 825 6.49 -16.07 8.26
N GLU A 826 7.31 -15.89 7.24
CA GLU A 826 8.20 -16.93 6.70
C GLU A 826 9.67 -16.56 6.86
N ALA A 827 10.50 -17.58 7.10
CA ALA A 827 11.94 -17.43 7.06
C ALA A 827 12.40 -17.12 5.61
N PRO A 828 13.44 -16.30 5.41
CA PRO A 828 14.26 -15.65 6.43
C PRO A 828 13.72 -14.27 6.89
N TYR A 829 12.60 -13.79 6.32
CA TYR A 829 12.13 -12.43 6.54
C TYR A 829 11.37 -12.22 7.85
N ASN A 830 11.00 -13.28 8.57
CA ASN A 830 10.50 -13.19 9.94
C ASN A 830 11.56 -12.65 10.91
N ASP A 831 12.86 -12.78 10.61
CA ASP A 831 13.95 -12.23 11.40
C ASP A 831 14.24 -10.75 11.04
N VAL A 832 14.07 -9.85 12.02
CA VAL A 832 14.33 -8.41 11.86
C VAL A 832 15.77 -8.10 11.44
N ARG A 833 16.75 -8.93 11.83
CA ARG A 833 18.17 -8.74 11.50
C ARG A 833 18.39 -8.87 9.99
N VAL A 834 17.69 -9.78 9.32
CA VAL A 834 17.76 -9.96 7.87
C VAL A 834 17.24 -8.73 7.14
N ARG A 835 16.09 -8.17 7.58
CA ARG A 835 15.50 -6.96 7.00
C ARG A 835 16.39 -5.73 7.23
N LYS A 836 16.97 -5.60 8.43
CA LYS A 836 17.95 -4.55 8.74
C LYS A 836 19.23 -4.70 7.93
N ALA A 837 19.70 -5.93 7.68
CA ALA A 837 20.87 -6.18 6.85
C ALA A 837 20.64 -5.77 5.40
N LEU A 838 19.48 -6.11 4.83
CA LEU A 838 19.08 -5.63 3.51
C LEU A 838 19.09 -4.09 3.46
N ARG A 839 18.43 -3.43 4.41
CA ARG A 839 18.40 -1.96 4.48
C ARG A 839 19.80 -1.33 4.54
N ALA A 840 20.70 -1.93 5.32
CA ALA A 840 22.07 -1.45 5.46
C ALA A 840 22.92 -1.65 4.19
N GLY A 841 22.67 -2.71 3.43
CA GLY A 841 23.46 -3.06 2.24
C GLY A 841 22.96 -2.45 0.91
N MET A 842 21.83 -1.75 0.91
CA MET A 842 21.22 -1.19 -0.30
C MET A 842 21.84 0.15 -0.72
N ASP A 843 22.20 0.28 -2.00
CA ASP A 843 22.65 1.53 -2.63
C ASP A 843 21.45 2.38 -3.08
N ILE A 844 20.70 2.90 -2.12
CA ILE A 844 19.50 3.71 -2.37
C ILE A 844 19.85 5.00 -3.13
N GLN A 845 20.99 5.64 -2.77
CA GLN A 845 21.45 6.85 -3.44
C GLN A 845 21.78 6.58 -4.91
N GLY A 846 22.54 5.51 -5.21
CA GLY A 846 22.87 5.14 -6.58
C GLY A 846 21.64 4.80 -7.42
N LEU A 847 20.62 4.16 -6.82
CA LEU A 847 19.33 3.93 -7.48
C LEU A 847 18.64 5.25 -7.85
N VAL A 848 18.51 6.17 -6.87
CA VAL A 848 17.84 7.46 -7.06
C VAL A 848 18.56 8.30 -8.11
N ASP A 849 19.88 8.42 -8.04
CA ASP A 849 20.65 9.25 -8.98
C ASP A 849 20.57 8.75 -10.42
N ARG A 850 20.44 7.43 -10.63
CA ARG A 850 20.40 6.83 -11.96
C ARG A 850 19.00 6.79 -12.57
N PHE A 851 17.97 6.45 -11.80
CA PHE A 851 16.63 6.16 -12.34
C PHE A 851 15.55 7.14 -11.89
N HIS A 852 15.70 7.73 -10.69
CA HIS A 852 14.67 8.57 -10.04
C HIS A 852 15.23 9.94 -9.68
N LYS A 853 15.99 10.55 -10.60
CA LYS A 853 16.71 11.78 -10.34
C LYS A 853 15.81 12.87 -9.77
N GLY A 854 16.24 13.44 -8.63
CA GLY A 854 15.50 14.45 -7.91
C GLY A 854 14.39 13.93 -6.98
N ALA A 855 14.17 12.61 -6.88
CA ALA A 855 13.39 11.99 -5.81
C ALA A 855 14.11 12.15 -4.46
N ARG A 856 13.34 12.21 -3.36
CA ARG A 856 13.88 12.30 -2.01
C ARG A 856 14.06 10.89 -1.45
N ILE A 857 15.23 10.57 -0.89
CA ILE A 857 15.45 9.29 -0.18
C ILE A 857 14.49 9.21 1.01
N ALA A 858 13.82 8.07 1.15
CA ALA A 858 12.82 7.88 2.18
C ALA A 858 13.48 7.49 3.51
N ARG A 859 13.13 8.21 4.58
CA ARG A 859 13.56 7.93 5.95
C ARG A 859 12.51 7.13 6.74
N THR A 860 11.26 7.35 6.36
CA THR A 860 10.01 6.87 6.97
C THR A 860 9.15 6.19 5.92
N VAL A 861 8.15 5.42 6.37
CA VAL A 861 7.13 4.87 5.46
C VAL A 861 6.21 5.99 4.99
N THR A 862 5.86 6.89 5.90
CA THR A 862 5.00 8.05 5.69
C THR A 862 5.80 9.18 5.03
N PRO A 863 5.32 9.76 3.91
CA PRO A 863 5.95 10.91 3.28
C PRO A 863 5.97 12.14 4.19
N PRO A 864 7.03 12.98 4.11
CA PRO A 864 7.21 14.16 4.95
C PRO A 864 6.11 15.21 4.77
N GLU A 865 5.43 15.22 3.63
CA GLU A 865 4.28 16.11 3.37
C GLU A 865 3.07 15.79 4.25
N LEU A 866 2.95 14.56 4.77
CA LEU A 866 1.83 14.12 5.62
C LEU A 866 2.19 14.07 7.10
N LEU A 867 3.45 13.74 7.38
CA LEU A 867 3.99 13.70 8.73
C LEU A 867 5.42 14.20 8.68
N ASP A 868 5.64 15.39 9.22
CA ASP A 868 6.96 16.01 9.28
C ASP A 868 8.00 15.06 9.90
N ASP A 869 9.10 14.89 9.16
CA ASP A 869 10.18 13.94 9.41
C ASP A 869 11.46 14.62 9.96
N GLU A 870 11.43 15.93 10.22
CA GLU A 870 12.58 16.66 10.76
C GLU A 870 13.02 16.12 12.13
N GLY A 871 14.25 15.62 12.19
CA GLY A 871 14.88 15.12 13.42
C GLY A 871 14.32 13.79 13.94
N VAL A 872 13.38 13.14 13.24
CA VAL A 872 12.74 11.90 13.72
C VAL A 872 13.64 10.68 13.50
N LEU A 873 14.22 10.53 12.31
CA LEU A 873 15.05 9.39 11.92
C LEU A 873 16.19 9.82 10.99
N THR A 874 17.33 9.14 11.07
CA THR A 874 18.49 9.39 10.21
C THR A 874 18.30 8.75 8.83
N GLU A 875 18.83 9.40 7.79
CA GLU A 875 18.86 8.79 6.46
C GLU A 875 19.58 7.44 6.46
N PRO A 876 19.05 6.43 5.74
CA PRO A 876 19.73 5.15 5.60
C PRO A 876 21.08 5.36 4.92
N ARG A 877 22.14 4.83 5.53
CA ARG A 877 23.50 4.85 5.00
C ARG A 877 23.92 3.44 4.61
N LEU A 878 24.60 3.34 3.48
CA LEU A 878 25.21 2.11 3.01
C LEU A 878 26.32 1.68 4.00
N ASP A 879 26.16 0.51 4.60
CA ASP A 879 27.12 -0.12 5.51
C ASP A 879 27.12 -1.63 5.30
N ILE A 880 28.07 -2.10 4.48
CA ILE A 880 28.21 -3.52 4.14
C ILE A 880 28.73 -4.34 5.31
N HIS A 881 29.53 -3.77 6.21
CA HIS A 881 30.02 -4.48 7.38
C HIS A 881 28.88 -4.74 8.39
N LEU A 882 27.98 -3.78 8.55
CA LEU A 882 26.76 -3.95 9.34
C LEU A 882 25.86 -5.02 8.71
N ALA A 883 25.65 -4.99 7.39
CA ALA A 883 24.85 -6.01 6.70
C ALA A 883 25.43 -7.42 6.88
N GLU A 884 26.74 -7.59 6.69
CA GLU A 884 27.44 -8.86 6.89
C GLU A 884 27.33 -9.36 8.33
N ARG A 885 27.52 -8.48 9.32
CA ARG A 885 27.38 -8.83 10.74
C ARG A 885 25.97 -9.31 11.07
N LEU A 886 24.95 -8.58 10.63
CA LEU A 886 23.55 -8.92 10.90
C LEU A 886 23.12 -10.23 10.22
N LEU A 887 23.56 -10.49 8.98
CA LEU A 887 23.31 -11.77 8.31
C LEU A 887 23.99 -12.93 9.03
N ARG A 888 25.26 -12.76 9.46
CA ARG A 888 25.97 -13.77 10.26
C ARG A 888 25.28 -14.07 11.58
N GLU A 889 24.83 -13.04 12.30
CA GLU A 889 24.08 -13.20 13.55
C GLU A 889 22.73 -13.92 13.33
N ALA A 890 22.12 -13.75 12.16
CA ALA A 890 20.93 -14.48 11.72
C ALA A 890 21.23 -15.90 11.19
N GLY A 891 22.50 -16.32 11.15
CA GLY A 891 22.92 -17.63 10.65
C GLY A 891 22.89 -17.76 9.12
N ILE A 892 22.84 -16.64 8.39
CA ILE A 892 22.76 -16.59 6.93
C ILE A 892 24.11 -16.13 6.36
N ARG A 893 24.70 -16.96 5.49
CA ARG A 893 25.94 -16.60 4.78
C ARG A 893 25.65 -15.82 3.50
N VAL A 894 24.69 -16.31 2.72
CA VAL A 894 24.23 -15.72 1.47
C VAL A 894 22.70 -15.72 1.50
N LEU A 895 22.08 -14.57 1.35
CA LEU A 895 20.63 -14.41 1.40
C LEU A 895 20.03 -14.65 0.00
N PRO A 896 19.17 -15.67 -0.21
CA PRO A 896 18.40 -15.76 -1.44
C PRO A 896 17.24 -14.74 -1.41
N LEU A 897 17.21 -13.83 -2.38
CA LEU A 897 16.13 -12.86 -2.57
C LEU A 897 15.49 -13.07 -3.94
N THR A 898 14.20 -13.46 -3.95
CA THR A 898 13.40 -13.54 -5.18
C THR A 898 12.38 -12.42 -5.20
N LEU A 899 12.46 -11.55 -6.21
CA LEU A 899 11.53 -10.45 -6.43
C LEU A 899 10.53 -10.82 -7.53
N TYR A 900 9.25 -10.81 -7.17
CA TYR A 900 8.16 -11.06 -8.09
C TYR A 900 7.64 -9.73 -8.66
N PHE A 901 7.25 -9.73 -9.93
CA PHE A 901 6.65 -8.58 -10.58
C PHE A 901 5.60 -9.01 -11.62
N ALA A 902 4.68 -8.11 -11.95
CA ALA A 902 3.73 -8.30 -13.05
C ALA A 902 4.27 -7.68 -14.34
N LYS A 903 3.83 -8.16 -15.50
CA LYS A 903 4.15 -7.58 -16.81
C LYS A 903 3.98 -6.05 -16.81
N GLY A 904 4.99 -5.34 -17.31
CA GLY A 904 5.03 -3.86 -17.30
C GLY A 904 5.51 -3.22 -15.99
N ARG A 905 5.96 -4.02 -15.01
CA ARG A 905 6.59 -3.57 -13.76
C ARG A 905 7.94 -4.24 -13.49
N ASP A 906 8.71 -4.54 -14.53
CA ASP A 906 10.05 -5.10 -14.38
C ASP A 906 10.99 -4.09 -13.72
N THR A 907 11.66 -4.51 -12.64
CA THR A 907 12.57 -3.69 -11.85
C THR A 907 14.02 -4.19 -11.89
N THR A 908 14.33 -5.16 -12.76
CA THR A 908 15.63 -5.86 -12.81
C THR A 908 16.81 -4.91 -12.93
N ALA A 909 16.73 -3.91 -13.83
CA ALA A 909 17.81 -2.94 -14.04
C ALA A 909 18.03 -2.01 -12.83
N GLU A 910 16.96 -1.67 -12.13
CA GLU A 910 17.00 -0.86 -10.90
C GLU A 910 17.57 -1.66 -9.74
N ASP A 911 17.09 -2.89 -9.56
CA ASP A 911 17.49 -3.77 -8.46
C ASP A 911 18.96 -4.20 -8.57
N ALA A 912 19.49 -4.32 -9.80
CA ALA A 912 20.90 -4.55 -10.04
C ALA A 912 21.79 -3.42 -9.49
N VAL A 913 21.31 -2.17 -9.47
CA VAL A 913 22.03 -1.06 -8.84
C VAL A 913 21.79 -1.04 -7.33
N LEU A 914 20.52 -1.18 -6.93
CA LEU A 914 20.11 -1.13 -5.53
C LEU A 914 20.81 -2.18 -4.66
N PHE A 915 20.99 -3.40 -5.18
CA PHE A 915 21.63 -4.50 -4.44
C PHE A 915 23.08 -4.76 -4.83
N ARG A 916 23.68 -3.95 -5.72
CA ARG A 916 25.06 -4.13 -6.20
C ARG A 916 26.06 -4.37 -5.06
N PRO A 917 26.10 -3.56 -3.98
CA PRO A 917 27.08 -3.79 -2.91
C PRO A 917 26.95 -5.15 -2.23
N LEU A 918 25.72 -5.64 -2.03
CA LEU A 918 25.45 -6.96 -1.43
C LEU A 918 25.82 -8.11 -2.37
N LEU A 919 25.61 -7.93 -3.68
CA LEU A 919 26.00 -8.89 -4.72
C LEU A 919 27.53 -9.00 -4.82
N GLU A 920 28.24 -7.86 -4.86
CA GLU A 920 29.71 -7.82 -4.94
C GLU A 920 30.39 -8.37 -3.68
N ALA A 921 29.78 -8.17 -2.50
CA ALA A 921 30.24 -8.75 -1.25
C ALA A 921 29.92 -10.26 -1.10
N GLY A 922 29.16 -10.85 -2.03
CA GLY A 922 28.73 -12.25 -1.96
C GLY A 922 27.75 -12.54 -0.83
N LEU A 923 26.97 -11.55 -0.40
CA LEU A 923 26.00 -11.66 0.71
C LEU A 923 24.57 -11.90 0.24
N LEU A 924 24.28 -11.73 -1.04
CA LEU A 924 22.95 -11.85 -1.63
C LEU A 924 23.01 -12.62 -2.95
N GLU A 925 22.00 -13.45 -3.19
CA GLU A 925 21.66 -14.00 -4.50
C GLU A 925 20.31 -13.44 -4.94
N LEU A 926 20.27 -12.72 -6.06
CA LEU A 926 19.07 -12.04 -6.54
C LEU A 926 18.46 -12.77 -7.74
N LYS A 927 17.15 -13.01 -7.68
CA LYS A 927 16.35 -13.60 -8.77
C LYS A 927 15.09 -12.77 -9.01
N HIS A 928 14.71 -12.64 -10.28
CA HIS A 928 13.47 -12.00 -10.70
C HIS A 928 12.51 -13.02 -11.30
N VAL A 929 11.22 -12.91 -10.99
CA VAL A 929 10.16 -13.80 -11.52
C VAL A 929 8.97 -12.97 -11.98
N GLU A 930 8.69 -12.99 -13.28
CA GLU A 930 7.48 -12.40 -13.83
C GLU A 930 6.28 -13.33 -13.58
N LEU A 931 5.18 -12.76 -13.10
CA LEU A 931 3.88 -13.41 -12.93
C LEU A 931 2.82 -12.72 -13.80
N ARG A 932 1.72 -13.43 -14.09
CA ARG A 932 0.52 -12.81 -14.64
C ARG A 932 -0.04 -11.79 -13.65
N ALA A 933 -0.68 -10.73 -14.13
CA ALA A 933 -1.14 -9.61 -13.29
C ALA A 933 -2.13 -10.07 -12.21
N GLU A 934 -3.04 -10.97 -12.57
CA GLU A 934 -4.05 -11.55 -11.68
C GLU A 934 -3.38 -12.40 -10.59
N GLU A 935 -2.47 -13.28 -10.99
CA GLU A 935 -1.72 -14.14 -10.08
C GLU A 935 -0.84 -13.32 -9.13
N PHE A 936 -0.16 -12.30 -9.63
CA PHE A 936 0.61 -11.37 -8.80
C PHE A 936 -0.30 -10.67 -7.77
N ALA A 937 -1.45 -10.17 -8.20
CA ALA A 937 -2.40 -9.49 -7.32
C ALA A 937 -3.03 -10.42 -6.27
N GLU A 938 -3.28 -11.68 -6.61
CA GLU A 938 -3.79 -12.73 -5.72
C GLU A 938 -2.73 -13.11 -4.68
N ARG A 939 -1.53 -13.53 -5.12
CA ARG A 939 -0.43 -13.91 -4.21
C ARG A 939 -0.06 -12.76 -3.27
N ARG A 940 -0.07 -11.52 -3.76
CA ARG A 940 0.19 -10.33 -2.94
C ARG A 940 -0.86 -10.12 -1.84
N ARG A 941 -2.15 -10.23 -2.19
CA ARG A 941 -3.26 -10.07 -1.22
C ARG A 941 -3.28 -11.18 -0.19
N GLU A 942 -2.93 -12.40 -0.58
CA GLU A 942 -2.90 -13.55 0.32
C GLU A 942 -1.61 -13.67 1.14
N GLY A 943 -0.61 -12.81 0.87
CA GLY A 943 0.68 -12.87 1.57
C GLY A 943 1.56 -14.05 1.14
N ARG A 944 1.39 -14.54 -0.10
CA ARG A 944 2.19 -15.62 -0.71
C ARG A 944 3.43 -15.12 -1.47
N LEU A 945 3.71 -13.82 -1.45
CA LEU A 945 4.93 -13.24 -2.02
C LEU A 945 6.00 -13.09 -0.93
N PRO A 946 7.15 -13.80 -1.00
CA PRO A 946 8.22 -13.70 -0.01
C PRO A 946 8.77 -12.27 0.14
N ALA A 947 9.04 -11.61 -0.99
CA ALA A 947 9.45 -10.22 -1.06
C ALA A 947 8.91 -9.57 -2.34
N PHE A 948 8.63 -8.27 -2.30
CA PHE A 948 8.11 -7.51 -3.45
C PHE A 948 8.46 -6.03 -3.35
N ARG A 949 8.67 -5.39 -4.50
CA ARG A 949 8.88 -3.94 -4.57
C ARG A 949 7.61 -3.25 -5.06
N VAL A 950 7.20 -2.18 -4.38
CA VAL A 950 5.99 -1.44 -4.76
C VAL A 950 6.10 0.02 -4.38
N GLY A 951 5.39 0.87 -5.13
CA GLY A 951 5.16 2.27 -4.76
C GLY A 951 3.72 2.45 -4.30
N TRP A 952 3.54 3.17 -3.19
CA TRP A 952 2.25 3.65 -2.72
C TRP A 952 2.14 5.15 -2.91
N ILE A 953 1.01 5.62 -3.42
CA ILE A 953 0.63 7.03 -3.49
C ILE A 953 -0.53 7.20 -2.53
N ALA A 954 -0.50 8.25 -1.71
CA ALA A 954 -1.56 8.53 -0.77
C ALA A 954 -2.92 8.65 -1.49
N ASP A 955 -3.90 7.83 -1.10
CA ASP A 955 -5.27 7.94 -1.60
C ASP A 955 -5.91 9.25 -1.10
N PHE A 956 -5.63 9.58 0.16
CA PHE A 956 -6.01 10.82 0.83
C PHE A 956 -4.84 11.33 1.69
N PRO A 957 -4.72 12.65 1.93
CA PRO A 957 -3.53 13.25 2.53
C PRO A 957 -3.49 13.04 4.06
N ASP A 958 -3.21 11.81 4.49
CA ASP A 958 -3.21 11.43 5.90
C ASP A 958 -2.23 10.28 6.21
N PRO A 959 -1.48 10.34 7.34
CA PRO A 959 -0.57 9.26 7.74
C PRO A 959 -1.23 7.88 7.93
N ASP A 960 -2.53 7.80 8.22
CA ASP A 960 -3.28 6.55 8.36
C ASP A 960 -3.17 5.67 7.11
N ASN A 961 -3.17 6.30 5.93
CA ASN A 961 -3.12 5.63 4.64
C ASN A 961 -1.78 4.93 4.36
N PHE A 962 -0.75 5.18 5.18
CA PHE A 962 0.51 4.44 5.17
C PHE A 962 0.63 3.52 6.38
N LEU A 963 0.55 4.07 7.60
CA LEU A 963 0.87 3.34 8.82
C LEU A 963 -0.21 2.33 9.21
N TYR A 964 -1.45 2.77 9.40
CA TYR A 964 -2.52 1.84 9.76
C TYR A 964 -2.80 0.91 8.58
N PHE A 965 -3.00 1.48 7.39
CA PHE A 965 -3.43 0.72 6.21
C PHE A 965 -2.44 -0.38 5.79
N HIS A 966 -1.12 -0.14 5.86
CA HIS A 966 -0.14 -1.16 5.46
C HIS A 966 0.41 -2.00 6.61
N LEU A 967 0.47 -1.48 7.83
CA LEU A 967 1.24 -2.13 8.91
C LEU A 967 0.35 -2.56 10.09
N ASN A 968 -0.84 -2.00 10.28
CA ASN A 968 -1.71 -2.48 11.37
C ASN A 968 -2.15 -3.92 11.10
N SER A 969 -2.08 -4.78 12.11
CA SER A 969 -2.35 -6.23 11.97
C SER A 969 -3.78 -6.56 11.53
N LYS A 970 -4.73 -5.64 11.75
CA LYS A 970 -6.14 -5.80 11.36
C LYS A 970 -6.48 -5.21 9.99
N ALA A 971 -5.56 -4.47 9.36
CA ALA A 971 -5.84 -3.66 8.18
C ALA A 971 -5.06 -4.05 6.91
N GLN A 972 -4.10 -4.98 7.02
CA GLN A 972 -3.20 -5.47 5.97
C GLN A 972 -3.92 -6.25 4.83
N THR A 973 -4.92 -5.65 4.19
CA THR A 973 -5.76 -6.28 3.15
C THR A 973 -5.15 -6.22 1.77
N VAL A 974 -4.35 -5.18 1.48
CA VAL A 974 -3.72 -4.95 0.17
C VAL A 974 -2.35 -5.60 0.05
N TYR A 975 -1.56 -5.52 1.12
CA TYR A 975 -0.25 -6.17 1.25
C TYR A 975 -0.27 -6.99 2.54
N SER A 976 -0.65 -8.27 2.44
CA SER A 976 -0.76 -9.16 3.61
C SER A 976 0.63 -9.61 4.08
N MET A 977 1.41 -8.67 4.58
CA MET A 977 2.80 -8.86 5.02
C MET A 977 2.89 -9.67 6.30
N GLY A 978 1.81 -9.74 7.09
CA GLY A 978 1.77 -10.48 8.34
C GLY A 978 2.50 -9.78 9.49
N TYR A 979 2.71 -8.47 9.38
CA TYR A 979 3.29 -7.68 10.45
C TYR A 979 2.35 -7.62 11.65
N ARG A 980 2.89 -7.79 12.86
CA ARG A 980 2.15 -7.79 14.12
C ARG A 980 3.00 -7.16 15.21
N ASN A 981 2.55 -6.02 15.71
CA ASN A 981 3.12 -5.38 16.89
C ASN A 981 1.97 -4.71 17.67
N ALA A 982 1.74 -5.17 18.90
CA ALA A 982 0.58 -4.74 19.69
C ALA A 982 0.62 -3.23 20.02
N GLU A 983 1.80 -2.66 20.24
CA GLU A 983 1.94 -1.24 20.53
C GLU A 983 1.76 -0.39 19.26
N PHE A 984 2.30 -0.82 18.12
CA PHE A 984 2.04 -0.19 16.82
C PHE A 984 0.54 -0.20 16.50
N ASP A 985 -0.14 -1.34 16.71
CA ASP A 985 -1.57 -1.47 16.47
C ASP A 985 -2.39 -0.55 17.37
N ARG A 986 -2.01 -0.45 18.66
CA ARG A 986 -2.65 0.44 19.64
C ARG A 986 -2.49 1.90 19.24
N LEU A 987 -1.26 2.33 18.92
CA LEU A 987 -0.95 3.73 18.55
C LEU A 987 -1.69 4.15 17.28
N THR A 988 -1.68 3.31 16.25
CA THR A 988 -2.35 3.63 14.98
C THR A 988 -3.88 3.61 15.12
N ALA A 989 -4.45 2.72 15.93
CA ALA A 989 -5.88 2.73 16.23
C ALA A 989 -6.30 3.96 17.08
N GLU A 990 -5.53 4.32 18.11
CA GLU A 990 -5.75 5.54 18.92
C GLU A 990 -5.68 6.80 18.04
N ALA A 991 -4.73 6.85 17.09
CA ALA A 991 -4.58 7.98 16.18
C ALA A 991 -5.78 8.16 15.22
N ARG A 992 -6.49 7.09 14.84
CA ARG A 992 -7.70 7.18 13.99
C ARG A 992 -8.87 7.90 14.68
N ILE A 993 -9.04 7.65 15.98
CA ILE A 993 -10.16 8.17 16.78
C ILE A 993 -9.83 9.48 17.50
N THR A 994 -8.57 9.93 17.47
CA THR A 994 -8.13 11.18 18.08
C THR A 994 -8.48 12.37 17.18
N VAL A 995 -9.29 13.31 17.69
CA VAL A 995 -9.70 14.52 16.95
C VAL A 995 -8.63 15.62 17.00
N ASP A 996 -7.87 15.73 18.10
CA ASP A 996 -6.78 16.72 18.24
C ASP A 996 -5.64 16.43 17.24
N PRO A 997 -5.39 17.32 16.26
CA PRO A 997 -4.38 17.11 15.22
C PRO A 997 -2.95 16.95 15.78
N GLU A 998 -2.59 17.66 16.85
CA GLU A 998 -1.23 17.61 17.38
C GLU A 998 -0.97 16.33 18.16
N ARG A 999 -1.92 15.92 19.01
CA ARG A 999 -1.87 14.61 19.66
C ARG A 999 -1.82 13.48 18.63
N ARG A 1000 -2.61 13.58 17.56
CA ARG A 1000 -2.64 12.60 16.48
C ARG A 1000 -1.31 12.47 15.74
N LYS A 1001 -0.65 13.59 15.41
CA LYS A 1001 0.71 13.59 14.83
C LYS A 1001 1.73 12.93 15.76
N GLN A 1002 1.65 13.18 17.07
CA GLN A 1002 2.56 12.55 18.04
C GLN A 1002 2.41 11.02 18.06
N LEU A 1003 1.17 10.51 18.02
CA LEU A 1003 0.89 9.07 17.96
C LEU A 1003 1.49 8.43 16.70
N TYR A 1004 1.31 9.05 15.52
CA TYR A 1004 1.90 8.54 14.28
C TYR A 1004 3.43 8.62 14.27
N ARG A 1005 4.04 9.65 14.87
CA ARG A 1005 5.51 9.72 15.04
C ARG A 1005 6.05 8.58 15.91
N LEU A 1006 5.33 8.19 16.95
CA LEU A 1006 5.70 7.02 17.77
C LEU A 1006 5.58 5.73 16.96
N ALA A 1007 4.50 5.57 16.18
CA ALA A 1007 4.32 4.42 15.30
C ALA A 1007 5.41 4.31 14.23
N GLU A 1008 5.82 5.43 13.60
CA GLU A 1008 6.95 5.46 12.65
C GLU A 1008 8.27 5.00 13.28
N LYS A 1009 8.55 5.38 14.54
CA LYS A 1009 9.76 4.90 15.23
C LYS A 1009 9.76 3.38 15.37
N ILE A 1010 8.64 2.79 15.77
CA ILE A 1010 8.49 1.32 15.86
C ILE A 1010 8.67 0.69 14.48
N ALA A 1011 8.02 1.23 13.44
CA ALA A 1011 8.17 0.72 12.08
C ALA A 1011 9.63 0.82 11.59
N HIS A 1012 10.34 1.89 11.90
CA HIS A 1012 11.75 2.02 11.55
C HIS A 1012 12.64 1.01 12.31
N GLU A 1013 12.38 0.79 13.59
CA GLU A 1013 13.14 -0.13 14.43
C GLU A 1013 12.87 -1.60 14.09
N GLU A 1014 11.64 -1.96 13.76
CA GLU A 1014 11.28 -3.33 13.38
C GLU A 1014 11.42 -3.58 11.88
N CYS A 1015 11.58 -2.54 11.07
CA CYS A 1015 11.82 -2.64 9.64
C CYS A 1015 10.86 -3.62 8.92
N PRO A 1016 9.51 -3.51 9.07
CA PRO A 1016 8.57 -4.43 8.43
C PRO A 1016 8.55 -4.24 6.91
N VAL A 1017 8.88 -3.04 6.45
CA VAL A 1017 9.20 -2.67 5.07
C VAL A 1017 10.47 -1.83 5.07
N ILE A 1018 11.14 -1.74 3.92
CA ILE A 1018 12.27 -0.83 3.72
C ILE A 1018 11.82 0.30 2.78
N PRO A 1019 11.53 1.50 3.30
CA PRO A 1019 11.35 2.69 2.47
C PRO A 1019 12.61 2.97 1.65
N ILE A 1020 12.43 3.33 0.38
CA ILE A 1020 13.53 3.57 -0.56
C ILE A 1020 13.56 5.06 -0.93
N PHE A 1021 12.50 5.57 -1.56
CA PHE A 1021 12.40 6.98 -1.94
C PHE A 1021 10.94 7.44 -2.08
N HIS A 1022 10.72 8.74 -1.97
CA HIS A 1022 9.45 9.41 -2.26
C HIS A 1022 9.41 9.87 -3.71
N HIS A 1023 8.37 9.51 -4.46
CA HIS A 1023 8.34 9.75 -5.92
C HIS A 1023 8.17 11.23 -6.25
N ARG A 1024 8.82 11.63 -7.35
CA ARG A 1024 8.37 12.76 -8.16
C ARG A 1024 7.64 12.22 -9.37
N VAL A 1025 6.43 12.72 -9.58
CA VAL A 1025 5.60 12.35 -10.72
C VAL A 1025 5.69 13.42 -11.80
N HIS A 1026 5.70 12.97 -13.05
CA HIS A 1026 5.76 13.84 -14.20
C HIS A 1026 4.56 13.59 -15.12
N ALA A 1027 4.11 14.66 -15.78
CA ALA A 1027 3.19 14.59 -16.91
C ALA A 1027 3.77 15.42 -18.04
N ALA A 1028 3.63 14.92 -19.26
CA ALA A 1028 4.06 15.61 -20.46
C ALA A 1028 2.85 15.84 -21.36
N ALA A 1029 2.78 17.01 -22.00
CA ALA A 1029 1.74 17.30 -22.97
C ALA A 1029 2.26 18.15 -24.12
N SER A 1030 1.54 18.13 -25.24
CA SER A 1030 1.73 19.08 -26.33
C SER A 1030 1.64 20.51 -25.82
N GLY A 1031 2.31 21.45 -26.51
CA GLY A 1031 2.16 22.89 -26.23
C GLY A 1031 0.73 23.41 -26.41
N LEU A 1032 -0.11 22.66 -27.14
CA LEU A 1032 -1.53 22.96 -27.35
C LEU A 1032 -2.38 22.84 -26.08
N VAL A 1033 -2.03 21.90 -25.20
CA VAL A 1033 -2.83 21.59 -24.02
C VAL A 1033 -2.53 22.61 -22.93
N GLN A 1034 -3.50 23.45 -22.59
CA GLN A 1034 -3.38 24.43 -21.52
C GLN A 1034 -4.12 23.94 -20.27
N GLY A 1035 -3.74 24.48 -19.10
CA GLY A 1035 -4.32 24.08 -17.81
C GLY A 1035 -3.68 22.86 -17.14
N LEU A 1036 -2.67 22.23 -17.76
CA LEU A 1036 -2.03 21.04 -17.19
C LEU A 1036 -1.32 21.35 -15.86
N ARG A 1037 -1.77 20.67 -14.81
CA ARG A 1037 -1.12 20.61 -13.50
C ARG A 1037 -1.18 19.20 -12.93
N LEU A 1038 -0.30 18.94 -11.96
CA LEU A 1038 -0.28 17.70 -11.20
C LEU A 1038 -0.75 17.96 -9.77
N HIS A 1039 -1.79 17.26 -9.36
CA HIS A 1039 -2.38 17.33 -8.03
C HIS A 1039 -1.66 16.40 -7.05
N GLN A 1040 -1.69 16.77 -5.76
CA GLN A 1040 -1.04 16.00 -4.70
C GLN A 1040 -1.77 14.69 -4.36
N ALA A 1041 -3.05 14.57 -4.64
CA ALA A 1041 -3.83 13.35 -4.48
C ALA A 1041 -4.53 12.98 -5.80
N PRO A 1042 -4.83 11.69 -6.04
CA PRO A 1042 -5.61 11.26 -7.19
C PRO A 1042 -6.97 11.98 -7.32
N PRO A 1043 -7.40 12.32 -8.54
CA PRO A 1043 -6.69 12.15 -9.82
C PRO A 1043 -5.56 13.18 -10.00
N GLN A 1044 -4.39 12.70 -10.44
CA GLN A 1044 -3.18 13.52 -10.60
C GLN A 1044 -3.35 14.55 -11.71
N VAL A 1045 -3.96 14.18 -12.83
CA VAL A 1045 -4.42 15.09 -13.87
C VAL A 1045 -5.94 15.20 -13.84
N ARG A 1046 -6.43 16.43 -13.79
CA ARG A 1046 -7.86 16.75 -13.89
C ARG A 1046 -8.20 17.23 -15.29
N PHE A 1047 -8.82 16.37 -16.07
CA PHE A 1047 -9.12 16.65 -17.48
C PHE A 1047 -10.18 17.75 -17.68
N ASP A 1048 -11.04 17.99 -16.69
CA ASP A 1048 -12.05 19.05 -16.69
C ASP A 1048 -11.44 20.46 -16.56
N GLU A 1049 -10.19 20.56 -16.09
CA GLU A 1049 -9.43 21.81 -15.99
C GLU A 1049 -8.65 22.13 -17.28
N LEU A 1050 -8.60 21.20 -18.24
CA LEU A 1050 -7.83 21.32 -19.48
C LEU A 1050 -8.61 22.02 -20.59
N TRP A 1051 -7.89 22.68 -21.49
CA TRP A 1051 -8.43 23.27 -22.71
C TRP A 1051 -7.35 23.35 -23.81
N LEU A 1052 -7.77 23.59 -25.05
CA LEU A 1052 -6.86 23.69 -26.20
C LEU A 1052 -6.68 25.14 -26.65
N ASP A 1053 -5.43 25.55 -26.85
CA ASP A 1053 -5.14 26.85 -27.43
C ASP A 1053 -5.52 26.89 -28.93
N LYS A 1054 -6.36 27.84 -29.33
CA LYS A 1054 -7.01 27.89 -30.66
C LYS A 1054 -6.12 28.43 -31.78
N GLN A 1055 -4.96 29.02 -31.49
CA GLN A 1055 -4.11 29.61 -32.53
C GLN A 1055 -3.32 28.61 -33.37
N GLU A 1056 -3.47 27.31 -33.12
CA GLU A 1056 -2.77 26.23 -33.82
C GLU A 1056 -3.77 25.24 -34.43
N GLN A 1057 -4.21 25.49 -35.67
CA GLN A 1057 -4.78 24.41 -36.49
C GLN A 1057 -3.67 23.39 -36.78
N ARG A 1058 -3.95 22.11 -36.56
CA ARG A 1058 -3.02 21.00 -36.83
C ARG A 1058 -2.44 21.17 -38.24
N PRO A 1059 -1.11 21.10 -38.44
CA PRO A 1059 -0.58 20.93 -39.78
C PRO A 1059 -1.12 19.61 -40.33
N GLU A 1060 -1.84 19.66 -41.44
CA GLU A 1060 -2.16 18.45 -42.19
C GLU A 1060 -0.86 17.68 -42.46
N PRO A 1061 -0.87 16.34 -42.39
CA PRO A 1061 0.31 15.55 -42.72
C PRO A 1061 0.74 15.94 -44.13
N ARG A 1062 1.93 16.53 -44.26
CA ARG A 1062 2.51 16.81 -45.58
C ARG A 1062 2.71 15.46 -46.27
N SER A 1063 1.95 15.27 -47.34
CA SER A 1063 2.04 14.15 -48.28
C SER A 1063 3.43 13.99 -48.86
#